data_AF-A0A1B0G347-F1
#
_entry.id   AF-A0A1B0G347-F1
#
_cell.length_a   1.000
_cell.length_b   1.000
_cell.length_c   1.000
_cell.angle_alpha   90.00
_cell.angle_beta   90.00
_cell.angle_gamma   90.00
#
_symmetry.space_group_name_H-M   'P 1'
#
loop_
_entity.id
_entity.type
_entity.pdbx_description
1 polymer ?
#
loop_
_entity_poly.entity_id
_entity_poly.type
_entity_poly.pdbx_seq_one_letter_code
_entity_poly.pdbx_strand_id
1 'polypeptide(L)'
;MASFFCRHQINILNLKEDEIVNHQILLIKGYVESYQCLINSVINLRVVNIANDKILTTGISRTNGQFKFLVDLGLNDCAFSFKFTYCSTSVTKSIQYHPIRSEFKVLPFLVLAQDESVDEQTELKQSIVDLNLLLVQCVYADKLREAVEARYTFELLEQCKIFHSQLSREEIWNSNENDLWQSIAQELLNSEWGKNKCIKFIAFINCSKYEGLDVEKSGNFSYANIKKHTRGHAALGGGGLALFGSVYFYCWPRYFHQVLKCFQNQQPVNLCKQPDESNYRKTWAGVYASTLGALCHELGHIFDLGHTQNGIMGTGFDFINRVFTLNTATEHLPERIVVREEQKEVSTTRLTRLKKPANGFLDNYRQQKENDSFYFTASCAIILAHHPWLRKDIQRDFLNSEFQVNYYAYTNTVKVQSTGPVLKCIEIRCRANSLRARYHLQKQINVNTYSYSHMCSSVHVSTYIVNSVMEPARVIFSKLKAFPPAIEGKIETEEFLKAANEIVEVIRTFGTLFTPVVSDMSGNINKLRKSYEKDCDKCKYLEDLIVFHAKKDNFTADALLWLKRGLQLICTFFENIYNDVEQTQAIKKHLQDAYERTLRPYHGFIVQTTIKIIYNWIPTRSQLIGQGPIHEENMNVLSSYLPTLRDHLNRLDALLKQYKLDDNKQLMQDTTLKH
;
A
#
# COMPACT_ATOMS: atom_id res chain seq x y z
N MET A 1 -15.78 -28.90 -49.46
CA MET A 1 -14.64 -28.65 -50.36
C MET A 1 -13.83 -27.41 -49.99
N ALA A 2 -14.44 -26.27 -49.61
CA ALA A 2 -13.70 -25.03 -49.29
C ALA A 2 -12.73 -25.11 -48.07
N SER A 3 -12.98 -25.98 -47.09
CA SER A 3 -12.10 -26.17 -45.92
C SER A 3 -10.76 -26.84 -46.23
N PHE A 4 -10.63 -27.56 -47.35
CA PHE A 4 -9.40 -28.24 -47.77
C PHE A 4 -8.33 -27.29 -48.31
N PHE A 5 -8.73 -26.10 -48.78
CA PHE A 5 -7.82 -25.07 -49.30
C PHE A 5 -7.30 -24.14 -48.21
N CYS A 6 -7.90 -24.17 -47.02
CA CYS A 6 -7.49 -23.35 -45.90
C CYS A 6 -6.42 -24.08 -45.07
N ARG A 7 -5.18 -23.60 -45.08
CA ARG A 7 -4.11 -24.08 -44.19
C ARG A 7 -3.96 -23.15 -43.00
N HIS A 8 -4.37 -23.63 -41.84
CA HIS A 8 -4.28 -22.91 -40.58
C HIS A 8 -3.39 -23.68 -39.60
N GLN A 9 -2.84 -22.98 -38.62
CA GLN A 9 -2.13 -23.60 -37.50
C GLN A 9 -2.59 -22.93 -36.21
N ILE A 10 -3.06 -23.74 -35.25
CA ILE A 10 -3.48 -23.25 -33.93
C ILE A 10 -2.28 -23.34 -33.00
N ASN A 11 -1.84 -22.21 -32.44
CA ASN A 11 -0.74 -22.16 -31.48
C ASN A 11 -1.28 -21.77 -30.10
N ILE A 12 -0.99 -22.59 -29.09
CA ILE A 12 -1.36 -22.36 -27.69
C ILE A 12 -0.13 -21.83 -26.95
N LEU A 13 -0.25 -20.65 -26.31
CA LEU A 13 0.88 -19.90 -25.77
C LEU A 13 1.19 -20.23 -24.31
N ASN A 14 0.16 -20.42 -23.49
CA ASN A 14 0.29 -20.47 -22.03
C ASN A 14 -0.20 -21.80 -21.42
N LEU A 15 -0.12 -22.90 -22.19
CA LEU A 15 -0.46 -24.25 -21.73
C LEU A 15 0.54 -25.27 -22.29
N LYS A 16 1.22 -26.01 -21.41
CA LYS A 16 2.12 -27.12 -21.80
C LYS A 16 1.38 -28.47 -21.68
N GLU A 17 1.87 -29.49 -22.38
CA GLU A 17 1.33 -30.85 -22.23
C GLU A 17 1.61 -31.37 -20.81
N ASP A 18 0.61 -32.01 -20.21
CA ASP A 18 0.65 -32.61 -18.87
C ASP A 18 1.08 -31.64 -17.75
N GLU A 19 0.87 -30.35 -17.96
CA GLU A 19 1.17 -29.33 -16.96
C GLU A 19 0.28 -29.49 -15.72
N ILE A 20 0.85 -29.23 -14.53
CA ILE A 20 0.07 -29.15 -13.29
C ILE A 20 -0.48 -27.73 -13.13
N VAL A 21 -1.80 -27.61 -13.01
CA VAL A 21 -2.51 -26.36 -12.71
C VAL A 21 -3.07 -26.43 -11.29
N ASN A 22 -2.89 -25.36 -10.50
CA ASN A 22 -3.28 -25.34 -9.08
C ASN A 22 -4.34 -24.29 -8.72
N HIS A 23 -5.02 -23.72 -9.72
CA HIS A 23 -6.05 -22.69 -9.52
C HIS A 23 -7.24 -22.98 -10.42
N GLN A 24 -8.43 -22.59 -9.97
CA GLN A 24 -9.70 -23.08 -10.52
C GLN A 24 -10.03 -22.47 -11.89
N ILE A 25 -9.83 -21.16 -12.06
CA ILE A 25 -10.15 -20.46 -13.31
C ILE A 25 -8.91 -20.44 -14.20
N LEU A 26 -8.95 -21.14 -15.31
CA LEU A 26 -7.84 -21.20 -16.26
C LEU A 26 -8.04 -20.25 -17.45
N LEU A 27 -7.14 -19.28 -17.59
CA LEU A 27 -7.00 -18.48 -18.81
C LEU A 27 -6.10 -19.20 -19.82
N ILE A 28 -6.60 -19.44 -21.02
CA ILE A 28 -5.85 -20.03 -22.14
C ILE A 28 -5.76 -18.99 -23.26
N LYS A 29 -4.53 -18.72 -23.72
CA LYS A 29 -4.23 -17.78 -24.80
C LYS A 29 -3.63 -18.53 -25.98
N GLY A 30 -3.99 -18.10 -27.18
CA GLY A 30 -3.43 -18.64 -28.39
C GLY A 30 -3.63 -17.71 -29.58
N TYR A 31 -3.11 -18.14 -30.72
CA TYR A 31 -3.36 -17.50 -32.00
C TYR A 31 -3.47 -18.52 -33.11
N VAL A 32 -4.17 -18.17 -34.19
CA VAL A 32 -4.23 -18.97 -35.41
C VAL A 32 -3.35 -18.31 -36.47
N GLU A 33 -2.37 -19.04 -36.99
CA GLU A 33 -1.62 -18.61 -38.18
C GLU A 33 -2.49 -18.75 -39.41
N SER A 34 -2.35 -17.79 -40.34
CA SER A 34 -3.23 -17.69 -41.52
C SER A 34 -4.71 -17.63 -41.13
N TYR A 35 -5.06 -16.90 -40.06
CA TYR A 35 -6.42 -16.82 -39.48
C TYR A 35 -7.52 -16.30 -40.43
N GLN A 36 -7.18 -15.78 -41.61
CA GLN A 36 -8.16 -15.39 -42.62
C GLN A 36 -8.73 -16.65 -43.28
N CYS A 37 -9.86 -17.13 -42.78
CA CYS A 37 -10.51 -18.33 -43.27
C CYS A 37 -11.59 -18.02 -44.32
N LEU A 38 -11.55 -18.69 -45.47
CA LEU A 38 -12.51 -18.51 -46.58
C LEU A 38 -13.96 -18.83 -46.19
N ILE A 39 -14.16 -19.64 -45.15
CA ILE A 39 -15.48 -20.05 -44.66
C ILE A 39 -15.88 -19.38 -43.34
N ASN A 40 -15.18 -18.30 -42.94
CA ASN A 40 -15.46 -17.56 -41.69
C ASN A 40 -15.52 -18.47 -40.45
N SER A 41 -14.57 -19.39 -40.31
CA SER A 41 -14.51 -20.32 -39.18
C SER A 41 -14.39 -19.59 -37.84
N VAL A 42 -14.96 -20.19 -36.80
CA VAL A 42 -14.84 -19.75 -35.39
C VAL A 42 -13.89 -20.69 -34.65
N ILE A 43 -13.06 -20.13 -33.76
CA ILE A 43 -12.24 -20.92 -32.85
C ILE A 43 -13.13 -21.52 -31.76
N ASN A 44 -13.07 -22.85 -31.62
CA ASN A 44 -13.87 -23.57 -30.63
C ASN A 44 -12.96 -24.36 -29.69
N LEU A 45 -13.40 -24.48 -28.44
CA LEU A 45 -12.79 -25.31 -27.42
C LEU A 45 -13.83 -26.32 -26.93
N ARG A 46 -13.47 -27.60 -26.94
CA ARG A 46 -14.21 -28.66 -26.24
C ARG A 46 -13.33 -29.21 -25.13
N VAL A 47 -13.90 -29.35 -23.94
CA VAL A 47 -13.22 -29.97 -22.80
C VAL A 47 -14.09 -31.13 -22.31
N VAL A 48 -13.48 -32.29 -22.14
CA VAL A 48 -14.18 -33.47 -21.64
C VAL A 48 -14.65 -33.21 -20.21
N ASN A 49 -15.90 -33.57 -19.88
CA ASN A 49 -16.51 -33.42 -18.55
C ASN A 49 -16.65 -31.99 -18.01
N ILE A 50 -16.53 -30.96 -18.85
CA ILE A 50 -16.87 -29.58 -18.50
C ILE A 50 -18.09 -29.14 -19.30
N ALA A 51 -19.09 -28.59 -18.61
CA ALA A 51 -20.27 -28.01 -19.23
C ALA A 51 -19.93 -26.72 -20.00
N ASN A 52 -20.62 -26.45 -21.11
CA ASN A 52 -20.29 -25.33 -22.00
C ASN A 52 -20.41 -23.95 -21.32
N ASP A 53 -21.27 -23.80 -20.32
CA ASP A 53 -21.44 -22.57 -19.54
C ASP A 53 -20.24 -22.24 -18.63
N LYS A 54 -19.33 -23.21 -18.45
CA LYS A 54 -18.04 -23.06 -17.78
C LYS A 54 -16.88 -22.75 -18.73
N ILE A 55 -17.16 -22.47 -20.00
CA ILE A 55 -16.17 -22.08 -21.01
C ILE A 55 -16.59 -20.75 -21.63
N LEU A 56 -15.75 -19.73 -21.47
CA LEU A 56 -15.91 -18.44 -22.15
C LEU A 56 -14.90 -18.29 -23.25
N THR A 57 -15.28 -17.60 -24.33
CA THR A 57 -14.39 -17.31 -25.45
C THR A 57 -14.50 -15.86 -25.85
N THR A 58 -13.37 -15.26 -26.21
CA THR A 58 -13.34 -13.95 -26.87
C THR A 58 -13.63 -14.04 -28.37
N GLY A 59 -13.79 -15.25 -28.91
CA GLY A 59 -13.67 -15.50 -30.34
C GLY A 59 -12.24 -15.26 -30.84
N ILE A 60 -12.09 -15.12 -32.16
CA ILE A 60 -10.82 -14.87 -32.82
C ILE A 60 -10.70 -13.41 -33.27
N SER A 61 -9.56 -12.79 -33.00
CA SER A 61 -9.21 -11.46 -33.46
C SER A 61 -9.05 -11.44 -34.98
N ARG A 62 -9.70 -10.48 -35.64
CA ARG A 62 -9.60 -10.28 -37.10
C ARG A 62 -8.32 -9.56 -37.54
N THR A 63 -7.50 -9.08 -36.60
CA THR A 63 -6.29 -8.31 -36.91
C THR A 63 -5.01 -9.13 -36.78
N ASN A 64 -5.01 -10.17 -35.95
CA ASN A 64 -3.81 -10.95 -35.63
C ASN A 64 -4.09 -12.42 -35.28
N GLY A 65 -5.34 -12.89 -35.42
CA GLY A 65 -5.69 -14.29 -35.16
C GLY A 65 -5.66 -14.71 -33.70
N GLN A 66 -5.43 -13.78 -32.75
CA GLN A 66 -5.40 -14.09 -31.31
C GLN A 66 -6.78 -14.49 -30.78
N PHE A 67 -6.79 -15.37 -29.79
CA PHE A 67 -7.99 -15.77 -29.07
C PHE A 67 -7.67 -16.03 -27.59
N LYS A 68 -8.70 -15.95 -26.75
CA LYS A 68 -8.63 -16.29 -25.33
C LYS A 68 -9.82 -17.15 -24.95
N PHE A 69 -9.56 -18.14 -24.10
CA PHE A 69 -10.60 -18.91 -23.40
C PHE A 69 -10.45 -18.74 -21.90
N LEU A 70 -11.56 -18.67 -21.19
CA LEU A 70 -11.60 -18.77 -19.73
C LEU A 70 -12.37 -20.04 -19.38
N VAL A 71 -11.80 -20.91 -18.55
CA VAL A 71 -12.39 -22.20 -18.19
C VAL A 71 -12.48 -22.33 -16.68
N ASP A 72 -13.67 -22.63 -16.15
CA ASP A 72 -13.84 -23.03 -14.75
C ASP A 72 -13.62 -24.54 -14.62
N LEU A 73 -12.49 -24.93 -14.01
CA LEU A 73 -12.10 -26.33 -13.79
C LEU A 73 -12.83 -26.99 -12.61
N GLY A 74 -13.59 -26.22 -11.81
CA GLY A 74 -14.25 -26.73 -10.61
C GLY A 74 -13.31 -26.97 -9.43
N LEU A 75 -13.78 -27.73 -8.45
CA LEU A 75 -13.14 -27.84 -7.13
C LEU A 75 -12.31 -29.11 -6.92
N ASN A 76 -12.50 -30.13 -7.76
CA ASN A 76 -11.96 -31.46 -7.53
C ASN A 76 -10.76 -31.72 -8.44
N ASP A 77 -9.79 -32.47 -7.89
CA ASP A 77 -8.65 -33.00 -8.63
C ASP A 77 -9.14 -33.75 -9.88
N CYS A 78 -8.63 -33.38 -11.05
CA CYS A 78 -9.08 -33.95 -12.32
C CYS A 78 -8.04 -33.77 -13.44
N ALA A 79 -8.00 -34.71 -14.37
CA ALA A 79 -7.26 -34.56 -15.61
C ALA A 79 -8.19 -33.97 -16.68
N PHE A 80 -7.74 -32.93 -17.38
CA PHE A 80 -8.51 -32.29 -18.44
C PHE A 80 -7.82 -32.41 -19.79
N SER A 81 -8.61 -32.68 -20.83
CA SER A 81 -8.17 -32.67 -22.22
C SER A 81 -8.92 -31.58 -22.99
N PHE A 82 -8.17 -30.61 -23.49
CA PHE A 82 -8.64 -29.43 -24.22
C PHE A 82 -8.44 -29.65 -25.71
N LYS A 83 -9.54 -29.82 -26.45
CA LYS A 83 -9.51 -29.92 -27.91
C LYS A 83 -9.89 -28.58 -28.54
N PHE A 84 -8.91 -27.92 -29.12
CA PHE A 84 -9.07 -26.69 -29.90
C PHE A 84 -9.31 -27.04 -31.37
N THR A 85 -10.29 -26.39 -31.99
CA THR A 85 -10.61 -26.61 -33.41
C THR A 85 -10.84 -25.29 -34.13
N TYR A 86 -10.27 -25.16 -35.33
CA TYR A 86 -10.45 -24.03 -36.23
C TYR A 86 -10.42 -24.52 -37.68
N CYS A 87 -11.53 -24.33 -38.42
CA CYS A 87 -11.72 -24.90 -39.76
C CYS A 87 -11.46 -26.42 -39.76
N SER A 88 -10.50 -26.91 -40.54
CA SER A 88 -10.05 -28.31 -40.62
C SER A 88 -8.95 -28.67 -39.63
N THR A 89 -8.40 -27.69 -38.90
CA THR A 89 -7.26 -27.89 -37.99
C THR A 89 -7.74 -28.13 -36.56
N SER A 90 -7.08 -29.06 -35.86
CA SER A 90 -7.30 -29.27 -34.44
C SER A 90 -6.00 -29.50 -33.69
N VAL A 91 -5.93 -29.00 -32.45
CA VAL A 91 -4.83 -29.23 -31.51
C VAL A 91 -5.43 -29.66 -30.18
N THR A 92 -4.79 -30.62 -29.51
CA THR A 92 -5.18 -31.06 -28.18
C THR A 92 -4.08 -30.71 -27.18
N LYS A 93 -4.46 -30.34 -25.96
CA LYS A 93 -3.58 -30.20 -24.80
C LYS A 93 -4.19 -30.87 -23.59
N SER A 94 -3.38 -31.56 -22.79
CA SER A 94 -3.81 -32.18 -21.54
C SER A 94 -3.14 -31.50 -20.34
N ILE A 95 -3.85 -31.42 -19.21
CA ILE A 95 -3.29 -30.95 -17.92
C ILE A 95 -3.74 -31.84 -16.77
N GLN A 96 -3.03 -31.73 -15.66
CA GLN A 96 -3.45 -32.23 -14.36
C GLN A 96 -3.87 -31.06 -13.47
N TYR A 97 -5.13 -31.03 -13.05
CA TYR A 97 -5.62 -30.03 -12.11
C TYR A 97 -5.58 -30.59 -10.68
N HIS A 98 -4.85 -29.90 -9.81
CA HIS A 98 -4.77 -30.20 -8.38
C HIS A 98 -4.91 -28.87 -7.62
N PRO A 99 -6.08 -28.55 -7.03
CA PRO A 99 -6.26 -27.34 -6.25
C PRO A 99 -5.08 -27.08 -5.28
N ILE A 100 -4.67 -25.81 -5.19
CA ILE A 100 -3.60 -25.43 -4.27
C ILE A 100 -3.98 -25.80 -2.83
N ARG A 101 -3.05 -26.50 -2.17
CA ARG A 101 -3.08 -26.78 -0.73
C ARG A 101 -1.74 -26.34 -0.19
N SER A 102 -1.78 -25.32 0.66
CA SER A 102 -0.68 -24.57 1.21
C SER A 102 -1.00 -24.28 2.67
N GLU A 103 0.05 -24.13 3.46
CA GLU A 103 -0.09 -23.65 4.82
C GLU A 103 -0.39 -22.14 4.86
N PHE A 104 0.14 -21.41 3.87
CA PHE A 104 -0.04 -19.98 3.69
C PHE A 104 -1.24 -19.70 2.80
N LYS A 105 -2.18 -18.90 3.30
CA LYS A 105 -3.48 -18.67 2.65
C LYS A 105 -3.91 -17.21 2.71
N VAL A 106 -4.83 -16.83 1.83
CA VAL A 106 -5.52 -15.55 1.83
C VAL A 106 -6.98 -15.77 2.22
N LEU A 107 -7.45 -15.17 3.31
CA LEU A 107 -8.83 -15.27 3.75
C LEU A 107 -9.64 -14.06 3.25
N PRO A 108 -10.63 -14.27 2.38
CA PRO A 108 -11.63 -13.26 2.06
C PRO A 108 -12.71 -13.12 3.12
N PHE A 109 -13.13 -11.89 3.41
CA PHE A 109 -14.32 -11.64 4.23
C PHE A 109 -15.03 -10.31 3.94
N LEU A 110 -16.32 -10.26 4.26
CA LEU A 110 -17.09 -9.03 4.39
C LEU A 110 -17.03 -8.51 5.83
N VAL A 111 -16.83 -7.21 5.98
CA VAL A 111 -16.95 -6.51 7.26
C VAL A 111 -18.38 -6.02 7.39
N LEU A 112 -19.11 -6.58 8.36
CA LEU A 112 -20.43 -6.11 8.77
C LEU A 112 -20.28 -5.19 9.96
N ALA A 113 -20.91 -4.02 9.90
CA ALA A 113 -21.00 -3.12 11.04
C ALA A 113 -21.78 -3.75 12.20
N GLN A 114 -21.61 -3.20 13.39
CA GLN A 114 -22.28 -3.64 14.62
C GLN A 114 -23.81 -3.65 14.48
N ASP A 115 -24.37 -2.70 13.74
CA ASP A 115 -25.80 -2.52 13.50
C ASP A 115 -26.26 -3.10 12.14
N GLU A 116 -25.45 -3.96 11.51
CA GLU A 116 -25.82 -4.74 10.32
C GLU A 116 -26.14 -6.20 10.65
N SER A 117 -27.15 -6.74 9.96
CA SER A 117 -27.48 -8.16 9.96
C SER A 117 -27.19 -8.78 8.60
N VAL A 118 -26.90 -10.08 8.58
CA VAL A 118 -26.78 -10.84 7.33
C VAL A 118 -28.12 -10.86 6.61
N ASP A 119 -28.11 -10.53 5.32
CA ASP A 119 -29.26 -10.49 4.43
C ASP A 119 -28.92 -11.00 3.03
N GLU A 120 -29.90 -11.04 2.12
CA GLU A 120 -29.71 -11.49 0.73
C GLU A 120 -28.66 -10.63 -0.02
N GLN A 121 -28.54 -9.35 0.32
CA GLN A 121 -27.52 -8.47 -0.26
C GLN A 121 -26.12 -8.85 0.20
N THR A 122 -25.98 -9.31 1.44
CA THR A 122 -24.72 -9.82 2.00
C THR A 122 -24.27 -11.07 1.25
N GLU A 123 -25.16 -12.04 1.06
CA GLU A 123 -24.87 -13.28 0.31
C GLU A 123 -24.52 -13.00 -1.16
N LEU A 124 -25.21 -12.04 -1.77
CA LEU A 124 -24.89 -11.54 -3.11
C LEU A 124 -23.47 -11.00 -3.18
N LYS A 125 -23.08 -10.15 -2.24
CA LYS A 125 -21.73 -9.56 -2.18
C LYS A 125 -20.66 -10.62 -1.93
N GLN A 126 -20.90 -11.63 -1.09
CA GLN A 126 -19.97 -12.76 -0.90
C GLN A 126 -19.72 -13.49 -2.23
N SER A 127 -20.80 -13.79 -2.98
CA SER A 127 -20.68 -14.45 -4.30
C SER A 127 -19.88 -13.62 -5.30
N ILE A 128 -20.06 -12.29 -5.29
CA ILE A 128 -19.29 -11.37 -6.13
C ILE A 128 -17.81 -11.40 -5.74
N VAL A 129 -17.50 -11.34 -4.43
CA VAL A 129 -16.13 -11.42 -3.93
C VAL A 129 -15.46 -12.73 -4.34
N ASP A 130 -16.12 -13.87 -4.13
CA ASP A 130 -15.57 -15.20 -4.42
C ASP A 130 -15.17 -15.34 -5.89
N LEU A 131 -16.09 -15.04 -6.82
CA LEU A 131 -15.80 -15.14 -8.25
C LEU A 131 -14.65 -14.21 -8.65
N ASN A 132 -14.66 -12.97 -8.19
CA ASN A 132 -13.67 -11.98 -8.62
C ASN A 132 -12.29 -12.25 -8.01
N LEU A 133 -12.20 -12.85 -6.82
CA LEU A 133 -10.92 -13.31 -6.28
C LEU A 133 -10.37 -14.53 -7.00
N LEU A 134 -11.21 -15.43 -7.49
CA LEU A 134 -10.77 -16.51 -8.39
C LEU A 134 -10.21 -15.95 -9.71
N LEU A 135 -10.81 -14.87 -10.24
CA LEU A 135 -10.26 -14.17 -11.41
C LEU A 135 -8.91 -13.53 -11.10
N VAL A 136 -8.73 -12.90 -9.93
CA VAL A 136 -7.43 -12.36 -9.52
C VAL A 136 -6.39 -13.46 -9.33
N GLN A 137 -6.76 -14.59 -8.72
CA GLN A 137 -5.88 -15.75 -8.58
C GLN A 137 -5.41 -16.27 -9.96
N CYS A 138 -6.31 -16.35 -10.94
CA CYS A 138 -6.01 -16.65 -12.34
C CYS A 138 -5.03 -15.64 -12.95
N VAL A 139 -5.26 -14.34 -12.72
CA VAL A 139 -4.40 -13.26 -13.22
C VAL A 139 -2.99 -13.37 -12.66
N TYR A 140 -2.82 -13.58 -11.36
CA TYR A 140 -1.51 -13.80 -10.74
C TYR A 140 -0.80 -15.01 -11.36
N ALA A 141 -1.51 -16.14 -11.52
CA ALA A 141 -0.97 -17.36 -12.12
C ALA A 141 -0.48 -17.16 -13.56
N ASP A 142 -1.24 -16.44 -14.38
CA ASP A 142 -0.92 -16.17 -15.78
C ASP A 142 0.23 -15.14 -15.91
N LYS A 143 0.18 -14.05 -15.14
CA LYS A 143 1.19 -12.98 -15.21
C LYS A 143 2.53 -13.36 -14.61
N LEU A 144 2.56 -14.25 -13.62
CA LEU A 144 3.82 -14.83 -13.16
C LEU A 144 4.38 -15.84 -14.15
N ARG A 145 3.54 -16.63 -14.83
CA ARG A 145 4.00 -17.51 -15.91
C ARG A 145 4.67 -16.72 -17.03
N GLU A 146 4.07 -15.61 -17.46
CA GLU A 146 4.66 -14.73 -18.48
C GLU A 146 6.03 -14.17 -18.05
N ALA A 147 6.23 -13.92 -16.75
CA ALA A 147 7.43 -13.28 -16.23
C ALA A 147 8.56 -14.24 -15.82
N VAL A 148 8.24 -15.43 -15.31
CA VAL A 148 9.22 -16.38 -14.75
C VAL A 148 9.08 -17.82 -15.28
N GLU A 149 8.27 -18.04 -16.32
CA GLU A 149 7.99 -19.34 -16.95
C GLU A 149 7.41 -20.42 -16.02
N ALA A 150 6.95 -20.02 -14.83
CA ALA A 150 6.35 -20.88 -13.83
C ALA A 150 5.01 -20.30 -13.35
N ARG A 151 4.06 -21.19 -13.09
CA ARG A 151 2.69 -20.83 -12.70
C ARG A 151 2.57 -20.81 -11.18
N TYR A 152 2.78 -19.64 -10.58
CA TYR A 152 2.62 -19.42 -9.14
C TYR A 152 1.40 -18.55 -8.85
N THR A 153 0.68 -18.87 -7.78
CA THR A 153 -0.44 -18.07 -7.29
C THR A 153 -0.75 -18.46 -5.85
N PHE A 154 -1.59 -17.68 -5.19
CA PHE A 154 -1.94 -17.86 -3.78
C PHE A 154 -3.13 -18.81 -3.59
N GLU A 155 -3.25 -19.41 -2.41
CA GLU A 155 -4.47 -20.12 -1.99
C GLU A 155 -5.49 -19.15 -1.39
N LEU A 156 -6.74 -19.26 -1.82
CA LEU A 156 -7.89 -18.64 -1.15
C LEU A 156 -8.42 -19.61 -0.09
N LEU A 157 -8.50 -19.16 1.16
CA LEU A 157 -9.06 -19.93 2.25
C LEU A 157 -10.59 -19.83 2.22
N GLU A 158 -11.23 -20.92 1.79
CA GLU A 158 -12.70 -21.05 1.80
C GLU A 158 -13.42 -19.96 0.97
N GLN A 159 -14.74 -19.95 1.07
CA GLN A 159 -15.59 -18.86 0.56
C GLN A 159 -15.49 -17.64 1.49
N CYS A 160 -15.83 -16.46 0.94
CA CYS A 160 -15.85 -15.19 1.66
C CYS A 160 -16.60 -15.29 2.99
N LYS A 161 -15.90 -15.06 4.10
CA LYS A 161 -16.48 -15.12 5.45
C LYS A 161 -17.15 -13.81 5.85
N ILE A 162 -17.82 -13.83 7.00
CA ILE A 162 -18.37 -12.64 7.63
C ILE A 162 -17.52 -12.30 8.86
N PHE A 163 -17.13 -11.04 8.97
CA PHE A 163 -16.46 -10.48 10.13
C PHE A 163 -17.35 -9.38 10.73
N HIS A 164 -17.78 -9.56 11.98
CA HIS A 164 -18.59 -8.57 12.70
C HIS A 164 -17.67 -7.55 13.37
N SER A 165 -17.70 -6.31 12.88
CA SER A 165 -16.99 -5.19 13.47
C SER A 165 -17.72 -4.65 14.70
N GLN A 166 -16.98 -4.02 15.61
CA GLN A 166 -17.58 -3.26 16.72
C GLN A 166 -17.99 -1.86 16.29
N LEU A 167 -17.57 -1.41 15.10
CA LEU A 167 -17.97 -0.13 14.54
C LEU A 167 -19.40 -0.19 14.01
N SER A 168 -20.18 0.83 14.33
CA SER A 168 -21.47 1.10 13.69
C SER A 168 -21.30 1.58 12.25
N ARG A 169 -22.37 1.51 11.44
CA ARG A 169 -22.39 2.05 10.08
C ARG A 169 -22.01 3.54 10.05
N GLU A 170 -22.47 4.30 11.04
CA GLU A 170 -22.18 5.74 11.12
C GLU A 170 -20.69 5.99 11.37
N GLU A 171 -20.05 5.25 12.26
CA GLU A 171 -18.60 5.33 12.49
C GLU A 171 -17.81 4.93 11.24
N ILE A 172 -18.22 3.87 10.55
CA ILE A 172 -17.60 3.44 9.29
C ILE A 172 -17.75 4.51 8.21
N TRP A 173 -18.92 5.16 8.09
CA TRP A 173 -19.16 6.20 7.09
C TRP A 173 -18.43 7.51 7.38
N ASN A 174 -18.20 7.82 8.65
CA ASN A 174 -17.50 9.03 9.07
C ASN A 174 -15.97 8.87 9.14
N SER A 175 -15.47 7.63 9.05
CA SER A 175 -14.04 7.35 9.01
C SER A 175 -13.43 7.69 7.65
N ASN A 176 -12.22 8.25 7.64
CA ASN A 176 -11.41 8.28 6.42
C ASN A 176 -10.80 6.90 6.15
N GLU A 177 -10.24 6.70 4.95
CA GLU A 177 -9.74 5.38 4.51
C GLU A 177 -8.68 4.80 5.45
N ASN A 178 -7.75 5.64 5.94
CA ASN A 178 -6.67 5.20 6.81
C ASN A 178 -7.20 4.79 8.18
N ASP A 179 -8.05 5.62 8.80
CA ASP A 179 -8.61 5.34 10.12
C ASP A 179 -9.51 4.09 10.09
N LEU A 180 -10.27 3.93 9.00
CA LEU A 180 -11.09 2.74 8.78
C LEU A 180 -10.21 1.49 8.63
N TRP A 181 -9.17 1.55 7.80
CA TRP A 181 -8.21 0.44 7.65
C TRP A 181 -7.56 0.07 8.98
N GLN A 182 -7.11 1.07 9.76
CA GLN A 182 -6.46 0.84 11.05
C GLN A 182 -7.43 0.21 12.06
N SER A 183 -8.68 0.65 12.10
CA SER A 183 -9.69 0.11 13.01
C SER A 183 -9.99 -1.36 12.69
N ILE A 184 -10.23 -1.70 11.42
CA ILE A 184 -10.46 -3.09 11.01
C ILE A 184 -9.22 -3.96 11.22
N ALA A 185 -8.02 -3.46 10.91
CA ALA A 185 -6.77 -4.17 11.19
C ALA A 185 -6.62 -4.47 12.70
N GLN A 186 -6.94 -3.51 13.56
CA GLN A 186 -6.86 -3.67 15.00
C GLN A 186 -7.86 -4.69 15.54
N GLU A 187 -9.11 -4.68 15.06
CA GLU A 187 -10.12 -5.68 15.42
C GLU A 187 -9.70 -7.08 14.95
N LEU A 188 -9.18 -7.18 13.73
CA LEU A 188 -8.69 -8.43 13.15
C LEU A 188 -7.51 -9.00 13.95
N LEU A 189 -6.53 -8.17 14.31
CA LEU A 189 -5.38 -8.57 15.11
C LEU A 189 -5.79 -9.05 16.52
N ASN A 190 -6.87 -8.50 17.07
CA ASN A 190 -7.41 -8.92 18.36
C ASN A 190 -8.33 -10.16 18.27
N SER A 191 -8.73 -10.55 17.06
CA SER A 191 -9.55 -11.73 16.82
C SER A 191 -8.73 -13.02 16.78
N GLU A 192 -9.40 -14.17 16.78
CA GLU A 192 -8.75 -15.48 16.57
C GLU A 192 -8.05 -15.57 15.21
N TRP A 193 -8.50 -14.82 14.21
CA TRP A 193 -7.91 -14.84 12.87
C TRP A 193 -6.52 -14.19 12.87
N GLY A 194 -6.35 -13.07 13.57
CA GLY A 194 -5.09 -12.31 13.64
C GLY A 194 -3.94 -13.05 14.33
N LYS A 195 -4.24 -14.11 15.10
CA LYS A 195 -3.23 -14.96 15.75
C LYS A 195 -2.47 -15.83 14.75
N ASN A 196 -3.07 -16.15 13.59
CA ASN A 196 -2.46 -17.00 12.59
C ASN A 196 -1.63 -16.19 11.58
N LYS A 197 -0.30 -16.20 11.75
CA LYS A 197 0.65 -15.49 10.88
C LYS A 197 0.73 -16.03 9.45
N CYS A 198 0.17 -17.21 9.17
CA CYS A 198 0.15 -17.81 7.85
C CYS A 198 -1.08 -17.38 7.02
N ILE A 199 -1.96 -16.57 7.60
CA ILE A 199 -3.12 -16.01 6.91
C ILE A 199 -2.88 -14.54 6.60
N LYS A 200 -3.04 -14.18 5.33
CA LYS A 200 -3.21 -12.80 4.87
C LYS A 200 -4.68 -12.57 4.55
N PHE A 201 -5.13 -11.33 4.51
CA PHE A 201 -6.53 -10.99 4.56
C PHE A 201 -6.94 -10.05 3.44
N ILE A 202 -8.14 -10.27 2.92
CA ILE A 202 -8.79 -9.38 1.96
C ILE A 202 -10.22 -9.13 2.41
N ALA A 203 -10.53 -7.87 2.67
CA ALA A 203 -11.74 -7.46 3.34
C ALA A 203 -12.54 -6.48 2.48
N PHE A 204 -13.86 -6.60 2.50
CA PHE A 204 -14.76 -5.65 1.85
C PHE A 204 -15.80 -5.13 2.86
N ILE A 205 -15.89 -3.81 3.00
CA ILE A 205 -16.90 -3.16 3.85
C ILE A 205 -18.28 -3.38 3.24
N ASN A 206 -19.20 -3.97 4.00
CA ASN A 206 -20.54 -4.29 3.52
C ASN A 206 -21.41 -3.04 3.35
N CYS A 207 -21.40 -2.13 4.32
CA CYS A 207 -22.24 -0.93 4.30
C CYS A 207 -21.70 0.22 3.43
N SER A 208 -20.74 0.01 2.52
CA SER A 208 -20.26 1.09 1.66
C SER A 208 -21.40 1.73 0.87
N LYS A 209 -21.45 3.07 0.84
CA LYS A 209 -22.51 3.82 0.12
C LYS A 209 -21.94 4.98 -0.67
N TYR A 210 -22.69 5.42 -1.66
CA TYR A 210 -22.38 6.60 -2.48
C TYR A 210 -23.48 7.64 -2.36
N GLU A 211 -23.11 8.87 -1.99
CA GLU A 211 -23.99 10.01 -1.77
C GLU A 211 -24.16 10.81 -3.08
N GLY A 212 -24.61 10.14 -4.14
CA GLY A 212 -24.64 10.70 -5.50
C GLY A 212 -25.55 11.92 -5.68
N LEU A 213 -26.61 12.06 -4.88
CA LEU A 213 -27.46 13.25 -4.87
C LEU A 213 -26.70 14.50 -4.40
N ASP A 214 -25.77 14.37 -3.47
CA ASP A 214 -24.99 15.51 -2.98
C ASP A 214 -23.87 15.88 -3.96
N VAL A 215 -23.32 14.89 -4.67
CA VAL A 215 -22.45 15.13 -5.83
C VAL A 215 -23.20 15.91 -6.92
N GLU A 216 -24.41 15.47 -7.26
CA GLU A 216 -25.27 16.15 -8.24
C GLU A 216 -25.58 17.59 -7.83
N LYS A 217 -26.02 17.83 -6.57
CA LYS A 217 -26.28 19.17 -6.04
C LYS A 217 -25.04 20.08 -6.11
N SER A 218 -23.85 19.52 -5.90
CA SER A 218 -22.60 20.28 -5.96
C SER A 218 -22.20 20.67 -7.39
N GLY A 219 -22.74 20.01 -8.43
CA GLY A 219 -22.33 20.16 -9.82
C GLY A 219 -20.89 19.70 -10.12
N ASN A 220 -20.17 19.17 -9.13
CA ASN A 220 -18.76 18.78 -9.25
C ASN A 220 -18.63 17.26 -9.37
N PHE A 221 -18.43 16.76 -10.59
CA PHE A 221 -18.28 15.34 -10.88
C PHE A 221 -16.81 14.87 -10.97
N SER A 222 -15.89 15.57 -10.32
CA SER A 222 -14.48 15.15 -10.26
C SER A 222 -14.30 13.90 -9.38
N TYR A 223 -13.26 13.09 -9.68
CA TYR A 223 -12.91 11.92 -8.86
C TYR A 223 -12.71 12.27 -7.39
N ALA A 224 -12.08 13.43 -7.09
CA ALA A 224 -11.90 13.90 -5.72
C ALA A 224 -13.25 14.10 -5.01
N ASN A 225 -14.24 14.68 -5.70
CA ASN A 225 -15.57 14.89 -5.13
C ASN A 225 -16.38 13.59 -5.02
N ILE A 226 -16.30 12.71 -6.03
CA ILE A 226 -16.92 11.37 -5.99
C ILE A 226 -16.36 10.57 -4.81
N LYS A 227 -15.03 10.56 -4.64
CA LYS A 227 -14.35 9.89 -3.54
C LYS A 227 -14.78 10.46 -2.19
N LYS A 228 -14.84 11.79 -2.05
CA LYS A 228 -15.34 12.46 -0.83
C LYS A 228 -16.76 12.05 -0.43
N HIS A 229 -17.62 11.76 -1.41
CA HIS A 229 -19.01 11.34 -1.21
C HIS A 229 -19.20 9.82 -1.30
N THR A 230 -18.11 9.06 -1.27
CA THR A 230 -18.12 7.60 -1.16
C THR A 230 -17.76 7.23 0.27
N ARG A 231 -18.72 6.69 1.02
CA ARG A 231 -18.60 6.40 2.45
C ARG A 231 -18.36 4.92 2.71
N GLY A 232 -17.67 4.63 3.81
CA GLY A 232 -17.31 3.25 4.17
C GLY A 232 -16.48 2.58 3.08
N HIS A 233 -15.57 3.32 2.46
CA HIS A 233 -14.73 2.84 1.37
C HIS A 233 -13.26 3.04 1.73
N ALA A 234 -12.45 2.06 1.35
CA ALA A 234 -11.00 2.14 1.30
C ALA A 234 -10.54 1.43 0.02
N ALA A 235 -9.29 1.67 -0.37
CA ALA A 235 -8.55 0.85 -1.32
C ALA A 235 -7.10 0.86 -0.85
N LEU A 236 -6.83 0.14 0.24
CA LEU A 236 -5.57 0.18 0.97
C LEU A 236 -5.10 -1.22 1.32
N GLY A 237 -3.84 -1.52 1.01
CA GLY A 237 -3.16 -2.78 1.26
C GLY A 237 -1.84 -2.57 1.98
N GLY A 238 -1.59 -3.37 3.01
CA GLY A 238 -0.33 -3.38 3.75
C GLY A 238 -0.39 -4.33 4.94
N GLY A 239 0.75 -4.69 5.53
CA GLY A 239 0.78 -5.45 6.79
C GLY A 239 -0.03 -6.77 6.82
N GLY A 240 -0.33 -7.35 5.65
CA GLY A 240 -1.15 -8.55 5.52
C GLY A 240 -2.67 -8.34 5.37
N LEU A 241 -3.18 -7.11 5.30
CA LEU A 241 -4.60 -6.79 5.07
C LEU A 241 -4.78 -5.86 3.87
N ALA A 242 -5.64 -6.25 2.93
CA ALA A 242 -6.18 -5.37 1.91
C ALA A 242 -7.65 -5.07 2.21
N LEU A 243 -8.04 -3.81 2.31
CA LEU A 243 -9.40 -3.37 2.63
C LEU A 243 -10.02 -2.57 1.48
N PHE A 244 -11.23 -2.95 1.10
CA PHE A 244 -12.01 -2.37 0.03
C PHE A 244 -13.40 -1.95 0.48
N GLY A 245 -14.04 -1.01 -0.22
CA GLY A 245 -15.49 -0.81 -0.11
C GLY A 245 -16.26 -1.59 -1.19
N SER A 246 -17.47 -2.07 -0.88
CA SER A 246 -18.32 -2.82 -1.81
C SER A 246 -19.07 -1.95 -2.84
N VAL A 247 -18.85 -0.63 -2.85
CA VAL A 247 -19.65 0.34 -3.60
C VAL A 247 -19.61 0.14 -5.12
N TYR A 248 -18.57 -0.52 -5.65
CA TYR A 248 -18.38 -0.75 -7.08
C TYR A 248 -18.96 -2.07 -7.59
N PHE A 249 -19.54 -2.89 -6.71
CA PHE A 249 -20.04 -4.23 -7.07
C PHE A 249 -21.18 -4.21 -8.09
N TYR A 250 -21.82 -3.05 -8.33
CA TYR A 250 -22.86 -2.90 -9.35
C TYR A 250 -22.42 -3.27 -10.78
N CYS A 251 -21.11 -3.27 -11.05
CA CYS A 251 -20.55 -3.63 -12.36
C CYS A 251 -19.74 -4.94 -12.35
N TRP A 252 -19.57 -5.57 -11.20
CA TRP A 252 -18.81 -6.81 -11.05
C TRP A 252 -19.67 -8.02 -11.43
N PRO A 253 -19.11 -9.04 -12.11
CA PRO A 253 -19.86 -10.25 -12.43
C PRO A 253 -20.18 -11.02 -11.15
N ARG A 254 -21.41 -11.51 -11.06
CA ARG A 254 -21.86 -12.45 -10.02
C ARG A 254 -21.65 -13.90 -10.44
N TYR A 255 -21.83 -14.17 -11.73
CA TYR A 255 -21.72 -15.52 -12.30
C TYR A 255 -20.61 -15.58 -13.33
N PHE A 256 -19.97 -16.74 -13.43
CA PHE A 256 -18.87 -16.98 -14.37
C PHE A 256 -19.25 -16.60 -15.81
N HIS A 257 -20.46 -16.94 -16.27
CA HIS A 257 -20.91 -16.62 -17.63
C HIS A 257 -21.03 -15.11 -17.95
N GLN A 258 -20.95 -14.23 -16.93
CA GLN A 258 -21.06 -12.78 -17.08
C GLN A 258 -19.69 -12.10 -17.26
N VAL A 259 -18.58 -12.77 -16.93
CA VAL A 259 -17.24 -12.15 -16.81
C VAL A 259 -16.86 -11.32 -18.05
N LEU A 260 -16.90 -11.93 -19.25
CA LEU A 260 -16.54 -11.22 -20.49
C LEU A 260 -17.54 -10.11 -20.82
N LYS A 261 -18.83 -10.30 -20.53
CA LYS A 261 -19.86 -9.29 -20.76
C LYS A 261 -19.64 -8.06 -19.86
N CYS A 262 -19.25 -8.24 -18.61
CA CYS A 262 -18.92 -7.14 -17.70
C CYS A 262 -17.74 -6.32 -18.22
N PHE A 263 -16.66 -6.96 -18.69
CA PHE A 263 -15.53 -6.25 -19.32
C PHE A 263 -15.86 -5.57 -20.66
N GLN A 264 -17.02 -5.86 -21.25
CA GLN A 264 -17.49 -5.28 -22.51
C GLN A 264 -18.67 -4.33 -22.32
N ASN A 265 -19.18 -4.17 -21.10
CA ASN A 265 -20.37 -3.38 -20.82
C ASN A 265 -20.09 -1.87 -20.97
N GLN A 266 -20.48 -1.30 -22.11
CA GLN A 266 -20.34 0.11 -22.44
C GLN A 266 -21.42 1.01 -21.82
N GLN A 267 -22.25 0.50 -20.91
CA GLN A 267 -23.24 1.32 -20.21
C GLN A 267 -22.54 2.49 -19.50
N PRO A 268 -22.96 3.75 -19.77
CA PRO A 268 -22.42 4.91 -19.09
C PRO A 268 -22.71 4.87 -17.59
N VAL A 269 -21.75 5.32 -16.77
CA VAL A 269 -21.96 5.46 -15.33
C VAL A 269 -22.91 6.63 -15.07
N ASN A 270 -24.01 6.38 -14.36
CA ASN A 270 -24.88 7.46 -13.88
C ASN A 270 -24.30 8.04 -12.60
N LEU A 271 -23.58 9.16 -12.72
CA LEU A 271 -22.84 9.78 -11.62
C LEU A 271 -23.72 10.30 -10.47
N CYS A 272 -25.02 10.45 -10.66
CA CYS A 272 -25.97 10.81 -9.60
C CYS A 272 -26.38 9.59 -8.75
N LYS A 273 -26.10 8.37 -9.23
CA LYS A 273 -26.49 7.10 -8.56
C LYS A 273 -25.33 6.18 -8.25
N GLN A 274 -24.23 6.29 -9.00
CA GLN A 274 -23.13 5.34 -8.97
C GLN A 274 -21.79 6.10 -8.96
N PRO A 275 -20.82 5.70 -8.13
CA PRO A 275 -19.50 6.29 -8.18
C PRO A 275 -18.76 5.80 -9.41
N ASP A 276 -18.08 6.72 -10.10
CA ASP A 276 -17.16 6.39 -11.18
C ASP A 276 -15.75 6.23 -10.61
N GLU A 277 -15.13 5.10 -10.95
CA GLU A 277 -13.70 4.85 -10.72
C GLU A 277 -13.05 4.24 -11.96
N SER A 278 -13.55 4.59 -13.15
CA SER A 278 -13.17 3.95 -14.41
C SER A 278 -11.90 4.48 -15.06
N ASN A 279 -11.17 5.38 -14.40
CA ASN A 279 -10.06 6.14 -14.98
C ASN A 279 -10.45 6.81 -16.32
N TYR A 280 -11.47 7.67 -16.25
CA TYR A 280 -12.03 8.51 -17.32
C TYR A 280 -12.78 7.78 -18.45
N ARG A 281 -12.92 6.44 -18.40
CA ARG A 281 -13.73 5.69 -19.38
C ARG A 281 -15.22 5.96 -19.26
N LYS A 282 -15.69 6.28 -18.04
CA LYS A 282 -17.10 6.55 -17.67
C LYS A 282 -18.08 5.46 -18.06
N THR A 283 -17.61 4.21 -18.12
CA THR A 283 -18.43 3.03 -18.42
C THR A 283 -18.34 2.01 -17.30
N TRP A 284 -19.35 1.16 -17.18
CA TRP A 284 -19.35 0.05 -16.23
C TRP A 284 -18.17 -0.91 -16.44
N ALA A 285 -17.83 -1.23 -17.69
CA ALA A 285 -16.63 -1.99 -18.01
C ALA A 285 -15.35 -1.33 -17.51
N GLY A 286 -15.27 0.00 -17.63
CA GLY A 286 -14.13 0.76 -17.12
C GLY A 286 -14.03 0.74 -15.60
N VAL A 287 -15.14 0.90 -14.89
CA VAL A 287 -15.16 0.81 -13.41
C VAL A 287 -14.75 -0.59 -12.96
N TYR A 288 -15.30 -1.64 -13.59
CA TYR A 288 -14.93 -3.01 -13.25
C TYR A 288 -13.44 -3.28 -13.47
N ALA A 289 -12.89 -2.84 -14.61
CA ALA A 289 -11.47 -3.00 -14.91
C ALA A 289 -10.57 -2.27 -13.92
N SER A 290 -10.83 -0.99 -13.63
CA SER A 290 -10.02 -0.22 -12.68
C SER A 290 -10.09 -0.77 -11.26
N THR A 291 -11.28 -1.18 -10.80
CA THR A 291 -11.47 -1.66 -9.43
C THR A 291 -10.95 -3.08 -9.19
N LEU A 292 -11.08 -3.99 -10.17
CA LEU A 292 -10.42 -5.30 -10.13
C LEU A 292 -8.89 -5.16 -10.27
N GLY A 293 -8.42 -4.19 -11.06
CA GLY A 293 -7.02 -3.83 -11.16
C GLY A 293 -6.43 -3.35 -9.83
N ALA A 294 -7.13 -2.44 -9.15
CA ALA A 294 -6.77 -1.99 -7.81
C ALA A 294 -6.74 -3.16 -6.81
N LEU A 295 -7.66 -4.12 -6.94
CA LEU A 295 -7.62 -5.35 -6.14
C LEU A 295 -6.31 -6.12 -6.31
N CYS A 296 -5.85 -6.29 -7.55
CA CYS A 296 -4.54 -6.89 -7.83
C CYS A 296 -3.38 -6.08 -7.24
N HIS A 297 -3.46 -4.75 -7.25
CA HIS A 297 -2.44 -3.85 -6.71
C HIS A 297 -2.30 -3.98 -5.18
N GLU A 298 -3.39 -3.87 -4.45
CA GLU A 298 -3.36 -3.99 -2.98
C GLU A 298 -2.99 -5.41 -2.53
N LEU A 299 -3.40 -6.44 -3.30
CA LEU A 299 -2.89 -7.80 -3.09
C LEU A 299 -1.37 -7.87 -3.26
N GLY A 300 -0.80 -7.07 -4.17
CA GLY A 300 0.64 -6.96 -4.33
C GLY A 300 1.30 -6.42 -3.07
N HIS A 301 0.71 -5.40 -2.45
CA HIS A 301 1.19 -4.86 -1.16
C HIS A 301 1.13 -5.87 -0.03
N ILE A 302 0.05 -6.66 0.06
CA ILE A 302 0.02 -7.71 1.09
C ILE A 302 1.03 -8.80 0.78
N PHE A 303 1.48 -9.00 -0.47
CA PHE A 303 2.61 -9.87 -0.84
C PHE A 303 3.96 -9.15 -0.89
N ASP A 304 4.13 -8.11 -0.08
CA ASP A 304 5.38 -7.39 0.18
C ASP A 304 5.93 -6.60 -1.04
N LEU A 305 5.11 -6.42 -2.08
CA LEU A 305 5.45 -5.52 -3.18
C LEU A 305 5.28 -4.06 -2.76
N GLY A 306 6.10 -3.19 -3.31
CA GLY A 306 5.92 -1.75 -3.23
C GLY A 306 5.78 -1.14 -4.61
N HIS A 307 5.56 0.17 -4.64
CA HIS A 307 5.27 0.87 -5.87
C HIS A 307 6.42 0.83 -6.87
N THR A 308 6.07 0.62 -8.14
CA THR A 308 6.94 0.72 -9.31
C THR A 308 6.47 1.85 -10.21
N GLN A 309 7.31 2.30 -11.13
CA GLN A 309 6.91 3.34 -12.10
C GLN A 309 5.82 2.86 -13.07
N ASN A 310 5.80 1.57 -13.37
CA ASN A 310 4.97 0.93 -14.40
C ASN A 310 4.61 -0.50 -13.99
N GLY A 311 3.70 -1.13 -14.72
CA GLY A 311 3.12 -2.44 -14.37
C GLY A 311 2.01 -2.33 -13.31
N ILE A 312 1.60 -3.47 -12.76
CA ILE A 312 0.48 -3.58 -11.80
C ILE A 312 0.73 -2.71 -10.56
N MET A 313 1.97 -2.71 -10.03
CA MET A 313 2.37 -1.90 -8.88
C MET A 313 2.67 -0.43 -9.22
N GLY A 314 2.36 0.02 -10.45
CA GLY A 314 2.50 1.39 -10.92
C GLY A 314 1.21 1.84 -11.62
N THR A 315 1.32 2.39 -12.83
CA THR A 315 0.17 2.93 -13.60
C THR A 315 -0.59 1.90 -14.43
N GLY A 316 -0.20 0.61 -14.40
CA GLY A 316 -0.70 -0.41 -15.32
C GLY A 316 -1.96 -1.14 -14.87
N PHE A 317 -2.43 -0.96 -13.63
CA PHE A 317 -3.50 -1.80 -13.08
C PHE A 317 -4.87 -1.58 -13.74
N ASP A 318 -5.15 -0.39 -14.30
CA ASP A 318 -6.41 -0.07 -14.97
C ASP A 318 -6.70 -0.92 -16.23
N PHE A 319 -5.67 -1.58 -16.76
CA PHE A 319 -5.72 -2.35 -18.01
C PHE A 319 -6.00 -3.85 -17.81
N ILE A 320 -6.48 -4.27 -16.63
CA ILE A 320 -6.76 -5.69 -16.35
C ILE A 320 -7.78 -6.31 -17.32
N ASN A 321 -8.69 -5.51 -17.89
CA ASN A 321 -9.63 -5.96 -18.91
C ASN A 321 -8.89 -6.63 -20.09
N ARG A 322 -7.71 -6.11 -20.46
CA ARG A 322 -6.90 -6.65 -21.56
C ARG A 322 -6.38 -8.05 -21.28
N VAL A 323 -6.34 -8.51 -20.01
CA VAL A 323 -5.99 -9.89 -19.69
C VAL A 323 -7.07 -10.84 -20.21
N PHE A 324 -8.35 -10.47 -20.05
CA PHE A 324 -9.49 -11.31 -20.37
C PHE A 324 -10.08 -11.08 -21.77
N THR A 325 -9.94 -9.87 -22.32
CA THR A 325 -10.50 -9.51 -23.64
C THR A 325 -9.42 -9.42 -24.72
N LEU A 326 -9.86 -9.33 -25.99
CA LEU A 326 -8.99 -9.03 -27.12
C LEU A 326 -8.92 -7.52 -27.33
N ASN A 327 -7.71 -6.99 -27.50
CA ASN A 327 -7.48 -5.57 -27.80
C ASN A 327 -8.10 -5.23 -29.16
N THR A 328 -9.16 -4.41 -29.18
CA THR A 328 -9.74 -3.88 -30.43
C THR A 328 -9.36 -2.42 -30.69
N ALA A 329 -8.91 -1.66 -29.70
CA ALA A 329 -8.33 -0.33 -29.86
C ALA A 329 -7.28 -0.04 -28.76
N THR A 330 -6.24 0.73 -29.07
CA THR A 330 -5.31 1.26 -28.06
C THR A 330 -6.06 2.26 -27.17
N GLU A 331 -6.60 1.79 -26.04
CA GLU A 331 -7.06 2.69 -24.97
C GLU A 331 -5.82 3.40 -24.40
N HIS A 332 -5.68 4.69 -24.70
CA HIS A 332 -4.76 5.59 -24.02
C HIS A 332 -5.50 6.24 -22.86
N LEU A 333 -5.36 5.67 -21.66
CA LEU A 333 -5.83 6.31 -20.44
C LEU A 333 -4.81 7.37 -20.00
N PRO A 334 -5.27 8.53 -19.50
CA PRO A 334 -4.36 9.52 -18.92
C PRO A 334 -3.67 8.94 -17.68
N GLU A 335 -2.48 9.46 -17.34
CA GLU A 335 -1.92 9.17 -16.03
C GLU A 335 -2.89 9.68 -14.97
N ARG A 336 -3.28 8.80 -14.05
CA ARG A 336 -4.13 9.17 -12.91
C ARG A 336 -3.41 10.31 -12.18
N ILE A 337 -4.08 11.45 -12.04
CA ILE A 337 -3.61 12.54 -11.19
C ILE A 337 -3.81 12.07 -9.76
N VAL A 338 -2.88 11.24 -9.28
CA VAL A 338 -2.66 11.07 -7.85
C VAL A 338 -2.21 12.45 -7.39
N VAL A 339 -2.89 13.06 -6.42
CA VAL A 339 -2.42 14.30 -5.80
C VAL A 339 -1.02 14.03 -5.27
N ARG A 340 -0.01 14.33 -6.09
CA ARG A 340 1.36 14.51 -5.64
C ARG A 340 1.31 15.86 -4.96
N GLU A 341 1.61 15.92 -3.66
CA GLU A 341 1.78 17.18 -2.96
C GLU A 341 2.58 18.13 -3.86
N GLU A 342 1.97 19.25 -4.20
CA GLU A 342 2.48 20.18 -5.21
C GLU A 342 3.92 20.57 -4.86
N GLN A 343 4.85 20.22 -5.73
CA GLN A 343 6.12 20.92 -5.78
C GLN A 343 5.80 22.37 -6.16
N LYS A 344 5.96 23.31 -5.22
CA LYS A 344 6.02 24.73 -5.55
C LYS A 344 7.20 24.94 -6.50
N GLU A 345 6.94 24.96 -7.80
CA GLU A 345 7.88 25.48 -8.77
C GLU A 345 8.11 26.96 -8.46
N VAL A 346 9.37 27.27 -8.16
CA VAL A 346 9.86 28.64 -8.00
C VAL A 346 9.70 29.36 -9.33
N SER A 347 8.99 30.49 -9.29
CA SER A 347 8.70 31.32 -10.46
C SER A 347 10.00 31.75 -11.14
N THR A 348 10.17 31.39 -12.42
CA THR A 348 11.09 32.09 -13.32
C THR A 348 10.38 32.37 -14.65
N THR A 349 10.01 33.64 -14.80
CA THR A 349 9.81 34.47 -16.01
C THR A 349 9.54 33.82 -17.39
N ARG A 350 8.52 34.39 -18.05
CA ARG A 350 8.14 34.31 -19.47
C ARG A 350 9.28 34.09 -20.47
N LEU A 351 9.20 33.01 -21.25
CA LEU A 351 9.26 32.92 -22.73
C LEU A 351 9.72 31.51 -23.15
N THR A 352 8.86 30.82 -23.91
CA THR A 352 9.14 29.70 -24.84
C THR A 352 10.34 28.79 -24.53
N ARG A 353 10.06 27.58 -24.01
CA ARG A 353 10.94 26.42 -24.21
C ARG A 353 10.18 25.29 -24.90
N LEU A 354 10.68 24.96 -26.09
CA LEU A 354 10.30 23.85 -26.95
C LEU A 354 10.10 22.54 -26.17
N LYS A 355 9.09 21.78 -26.60
CA LYS A 355 8.84 20.38 -26.23
C LYS A 355 10.16 19.61 -26.15
N LYS A 356 10.54 19.16 -24.95
CA LYS A 356 11.46 18.03 -24.82
C LYS A 356 10.73 16.79 -25.36
N PRO A 357 11.39 15.92 -26.14
CA PRO A 357 10.75 14.76 -26.74
C PRO A 357 10.27 13.79 -25.64
N ALA A 358 9.14 13.15 -25.90
CA ALA A 358 8.52 12.16 -25.03
C ALA A 358 9.41 10.90 -24.94
N ASN A 359 10.36 10.89 -24.01
CA ASN A 359 11.07 9.68 -23.66
C ASN A 359 10.07 8.70 -23.02
N GLY A 360 9.89 7.53 -23.65
CA GLY A 360 9.02 6.45 -23.16
C GLY A 360 7.75 6.20 -23.98
N PHE A 361 7.35 7.09 -24.90
CA PHE A 361 6.16 6.84 -25.73
C PHE A 361 6.35 5.64 -26.67
N LEU A 362 7.52 5.54 -27.31
CA LEU A 362 7.84 4.43 -28.21
C LEU A 362 8.06 3.10 -27.48
N ASP A 363 8.60 3.12 -26.26
CA ASP A 363 8.80 1.91 -25.45
C ASP A 363 7.48 1.41 -24.85
N ASN A 364 6.62 2.31 -24.37
CA ASN A 364 5.25 1.97 -23.98
C ASN A 364 4.44 1.44 -25.17
N TYR A 365 4.63 2.01 -26.37
CA TYR A 365 3.98 1.55 -27.60
C TYR A 365 4.48 0.16 -28.05
N ARG A 366 5.79 -0.11 -27.93
CA ARG A 366 6.36 -1.45 -28.20
C ARG A 366 5.87 -2.48 -27.19
N GLN A 367 5.87 -2.16 -25.90
CA GLN A 367 5.36 -3.05 -24.84
C GLN A 367 3.84 -3.31 -24.94
N GLN A 368 3.06 -2.32 -25.39
CA GLN A 368 1.62 -2.47 -25.68
C GLN A 368 1.34 -3.42 -26.85
N LYS A 369 2.28 -3.55 -27.79
CA LYS A 369 2.19 -4.48 -28.93
C LYS A 369 2.55 -5.92 -28.57
N GLU A 370 3.39 -6.11 -27.56
CA GLU A 370 3.91 -7.43 -27.17
C GLU A 370 3.15 -8.06 -25.99
N ASN A 371 2.57 -7.26 -25.09
CA ASN A 371 1.87 -7.74 -23.89
C ASN A 371 0.50 -7.06 -23.70
N ASP A 372 -0.38 -7.67 -22.88
CA ASP A 372 -1.69 -7.13 -22.47
C ASP A 372 -1.59 -5.75 -21.74
N SER A 373 -0.40 -5.14 -21.63
CA SER A 373 -0.10 -3.92 -20.84
C SER A 373 -0.35 -4.04 -19.33
N PHE A 374 -0.69 -5.25 -18.88
CA PHE A 374 -0.92 -5.62 -17.49
C PHE A 374 0.09 -6.70 -17.11
N TYR A 375 1.12 -6.32 -16.34
CA TYR A 375 2.26 -7.20 -16.01
C TYR A 375 2.88 -6.84 -14.65
N PHE A 376 3.53 -7.82 -14.01
CA PHE A 376 4.46 -7.56 -12.91
C PHE A 376 5.82 -7.19 -13.47
N THR A 377 6.43 -6.12 -12.95
CA THR A 377 7.83 -5.82 -13.33
C THR A 377 8.75 -6.96 -12.89
N ALA A 378 9.92 -7.10 -13.52
CA ALA A 378 10.82 -8.22 -13.26
C ALA A 378 11.15 -8.42 -11.76
N SER A 379 11.36 -7.32 -11.02
CA SER A 379 11.61 -7.39 -9.57
C SER A 379 10.38 -7.88 -8.79
N CYS A 380 9.19 -7.36 -9.09
CA CYS A 380 7.94 -7.83 -8.49
C CYS A 380 7.69 -9.31 -8.77
N ALA A 381 7.88 -9.75 -10.01
CA ALA A 381 7.67 -11.14 -10.42
C ALA A 381 8.60 -12.10 -9.66
N ILE A 382 9.87 -11.71 -9.46
CA ILE A 382 10.84 -12.51 -8.71
C ILE A 382 10.49 -12.54 -7.21
N ILE A 383 10.09 -11.41 -6.62
CA ILE A 383 9.62 -11.38 -5.23
C ILE A 383 8.45 -12.35 -5.05
N LEU A 384 7.43 -12.24 -5.91
CA LEU A 384 6.24 -13.09 -5.87
C LEU A 384 6.56 -14.57 -6.11
N ALA A 385 7.43 -14.89 -7.08
CA ALA A 385 7.85 -16.26 -7.37
C ALA A 385 8.64 -16.93 -6.22
N HIS A 386 9.09 -16.14 -5.25
CA HIS A 386 9.78 -16.59 -4.04
C HIS A 386 9.04 -16.21 -2.76
N HIS A 387 7.76 -15.82 -2.86
CA HIS A 387 6.94 -15.44 -1.71
C HIS A 387 6.21 -16.67 -1.14
N PRO A 388 6.21 -16.90 0.19
CA PRO A 388 5.65 -18.13 0.80
C PRO A 388 4.17 -18.38 0.50
N TRP A 389 3.37 -17.32 0.34
CA TRP A 389 1.96 -17.46 -0.03
C TRP A 389 1.71 -17.92 -1.46
N LEU A 390 2.72 -17.86 -2.35
CA LEU A 390 2.58 -18.22 -3.76
C LEU A 390 3.33 -19.50 -4.13
N ARG A 391 4.23 -19.97 -3.25
CA ARG A 391 5.17 -21.04 -3.54
C ARG A 391 5.18 -22.09 -2.42
N LYS A 392 4.67 -23.29 -2.72
CA LYS A 392 4.41 -24.37 -1.75
C LYS A 392 5.67 -24.99 -1.11
N ASP A 393 6.80 -24.97 -1.80
CA ASP A 393 8.06 -25.59 -1.38
C ASP A 393 8.90 -24.70 -0.45
N ILE A 394 8.41 -23.50 -0.10
CA ILE A 394 9.07 -22.62 0.88
C ILE A 394 8.67 -23.05 2.29
N GLN A 395 9.65 -23.55 3.05
CA GLN A 395 9.47 -24.01 4.43
C GLN A 395 9.33 -22.85 5.43
N ARG A 396 8.64 -23.08 6.55
CA ARG A 396 8.47 -22.08 7.64
C ARG A 396 9.78 -21.48 8.14
N ASP A 397 10.86 -22.26 8.18
CA ASP A 397 12.17 -21.83 8.67
C ASP A 397 12.78 -20.72 7.79
N PHE A 398 12.37 -20.65 6.52
CA PHE A 398 12.72 -19.57 5.59
C PHE A 398 12.13 -18.22 6.00
N LEU A 399 11.10 -18.16 6.85
CA LEU A 399 10.58 -16.88 7.36
C LEU A 399 11.46 -16.28 8.46
N ASN A 400 12.33 -17.07 9.08
CA ASN A 400 13.14 -16.63 10.22
C ASN A 400 14.61 -16.37 9.87
N SER A 401 14.99 -16.42 8.59
CA SER A 401 16.39 -16.18 8.22
C SER A 401 16.75 -14.70 8.35
N GLU A 402 17.99 -14.40 8.74
CA GLU A 402 18.52 -13.04 8.89
C GLU A 402 19.57 -12.76 7.82
N PHE A 403 19.77 -11.49 7.47
CA PHE A 403 20.83 -11.05 6.57
C PHE A 403 21.71 -10.01 7.25
N GLN A 404 23.01 -10.09 7.00
CA GLN A 404 23.95 -9.05 7.40
C GLN A 404 24.14 -8.06 6.24
N VAL A 405 23.86 -6.78 6.50
CA VAL A 405 24.07 -5.69 5.54
C VAL A 405 25.16 -4.78 6.07
N ASN A 406 26.31 -4.78 5.41
CA ASN A 406 27.48 -4.00 5.77
C ASN A 406 27.66 -2.83 4.80
N TYR A 407 27.64 -1.58 5.29
CA TYR A 407 27.96 -0.40 4.47
C TYR A 407 29.39 0.07 4.71
N TYR A 408 30.17 0.13 3.64
CA TYR A 408 31.55 0.60 3.62
C TYR A 408 31.57 2.04 3.10
N ALA A 409 31.61 3.00 4.02
CA ALA A 409 31.54 4.43 3.71
C ALA A 409 32.70 4.90 2.81
N TYR A 410 33.92 4.40 3.06
CA TYR A 410 35.12 4.79 2.30
C TYR A 410 35.04 4.44 0.81
N THR A 411 34.45 3.29 0.49
CA THR A 411 34.28 2.81 -0.88
C THR A 411 32.87 3.04 -1.42
N ASN A 412 32.00 3.70 -0.65
CA ASN A 412 30.58 3.87 -0.91
C ASN A 412 29.93 2.55 -1.40
N THR A 413 30.19 1.47 -0.66
CA THR A 413 29.79 0.11 -1.05
C THR A 413 28.86 -0.51 -0.03
N VAL A 414 27.75 -1.12 -0.44
CA VAL A 414 26.97 -2.01 0.45
C VAL A 414 27.31 -3.45 0.13
N LYS A 415 27.57 -4.24 1.16
CA LYS A 415 27.75 -5.68 1.09
C LYS A 415 26.61 -6.39 1.81
N VAL A 416 25.88 -7.26 1.11
CA VAL A 416 24.83 -8.08 1.73
C VAL A 416 25.33 -9.51 1.82
N GLN A 417 25.30 -10.07 3.02
CA GLN A 417 25.66 -11.45 3.30
C GLN A 417 24.48 -12.20 3.91
N SER A 418 24.09 -13.32 3.29
CA SER A 418 23.06 -14.21 3.82
C SER A 418 23.70 -15.30 4.66
N THR A 419 23.20 -15.53 5.87
CA THR A 419 23.54 -16.70 6.69
C THR A 419 22.67 -17.92 6.34
N GLY A 420 21.66 -17.74 5.48
CA GLY A 420 20.70 -18.76 5.07
C GLY A 420 20.47 -18.77 3.55
N PRO A 421 19.22 -18.71 3.06
CA PRO A 421 18.89 -18.92 1.66
C PRO A 421 19.53 -17.91 0.69
N VAL A 422 19.69 -18.33 -0.56
CA VAL A 422 20.29 -17.54 -1.64
C VAL A 422 19.43 -16.30 -1.94
N LEU A 423 20.01 -15.11 -1.77
CA LEU A 423 19.43 -13.83 -2.14
C LEU A 423 18.97 -13.85 -3.61
N LYS A 424 17.73 -13.46 -3.94
CA LYS A 424 17.27 -13.47 -5.35
C LYS A 424 17.08 -12.08 -5.94
N CYS A 425 16.69 -11.12 -5.12
CA CYS A 425 16.42 -9.75 -5.53
C CYS A 425 16.94 -8.77 -4.47
N ILE A 426 17.46 -7.64 -4.92
CA ILE A 426 17.71 -6.47 -4.07
C ILE A 426 16.99 -5.31 -4.72
N GLU A 427 16.06 -4.69 -4.01
CA GLU A 427 15.45 -3.45 -4.42
C GLU A 427 16.07 -2.26 -3.68
N ILE A 428 16.19 -1.15 -4.37
CA ILE A 428 16.66 0.10 -3.82
C ILE A 428 15.55 1.11 -4.08
N ARG A 429 15.04 1.73 -3.02
CA ARG A 429 13.83 2.56 -3.07
C ARG A 429 14.12 4.00 -2.63
N CYS A 430 13.36 4.92 -3.23
CA CYS A 430 13.40 6.33 -2.87
C CYS A 430 12.71 6.56 -1.52
N ARG A 431 13.36 7.31 -0.62
CA ARG A 431 12.83 7.60 0.72
C ARG A 431 11.56 8.45 0.69
N ALA A 432 11.41 9.32 -0.31
CA ALA A 432 10.33 10.30 -0.36
C ALA A 432 8.97 9.71 -0.76
N ASN A 433 8.95 8.62 -1.54
CA ASN A 433 7.71 8.11 -2.15
C ASN A 433 7.67 6.58 -2.28
N SER A 434 8.63 5.88 -1.68
CA SER A 434 8.78 4.41 -1.74
C SER A 434 8.87 3.84 -3.16
N LEU A 435 9.01 4.67 -4.20
CA LEU A 435 9.18 4.20 -5.58
C LEU A 435 10.54 3.51 -5.70
N ARG A 436 10.54 2.40 -6.44
CA ARG A 436 11.78 1.72 -6.82
C ARG A 436 12.68 2.67 -7.64
N ALA A 437 13.87 2.94 -7.11
CA ALA A 437 14.92 3.69 -7.78
C ALA A 437 15.79 2.78 -8.66
N ARG A 438 16.24 1.64 -8.12
CA ARG A 438 17.04 0.61 -8.82
C ARG A 438 16.73 -0.78 -8.27
N TYR A 439 17.07 -1.83 -9.02
CA TYR A 439 17.05 -3.21 -8.52
C TYR A 439 18.15 -4.04 -9.17
N HIS A 440 18.58 -5.08 -8.48
CA HIS A 440 19.55 -6.06 -8.97
C HIS A 440 18.99 -7.46 -8.81
N LEU A 441 19.07 -8.24 -9.89
CA LEU A 441 18.64 -9.63 -9.92
C LEU A 441 19.85 -10.54 -9.85
N GLN A 442 19.75 -11.59 -9.03
CA GLN A 442 20.79 -12.59 -8.91
C GLN A 442 20.76 -13.55 -10.10
N LYS A 443 21.77 -13.47 -10.99
CA LYS A 443 21.91 -14.39 -12.13
C LYS A 443 22.79 -15.61 -11.83
N GLN A 444 23.60 -15.57 -10.77
CA GLN A 444 24.52 -16.65 -10.40
C GLN A 444 23.93 -17.50 -9.28
N ILE A 445 24.05 -18.82 -9.42
CA ILE A 445 23.68 -19.82 -8.42
C ILE A 445 24.82 -19.85 -7.38
N ASN A 446 24.50 -19.77 -6.09
CA ASN A 446 25.42 -19.93 -4.93
C ASN A 446 26.33 -18.76 -4.54
N VAL A 447 25.88 -17.50 -4.67
CA VAL A 447 26.61 -16.37 -4.08
C VAL A 447 25.87 -15.87 -2.83
N ASN A 448 26.48 -16.07 -1.66
CA ASN A 448 25.93 -15.59 -0.38
C ASN A 448 26.40 -14.18 -0.03
N THR A 449 27.12 -13.51 -0.93
CA THR A 449 27.76 -12.21 -0.67
C THR A 449 27.69 -11.31 -1.90
N TYR A 450 27.03 -10.17 -1.79
CA TYR A 450 26.90 -9.18 -2.85
C TYR A 450 27.64 -7.90 -2.49
N SER A 451 28.21 -7.18 -3.45
CA SER A 451 28.82 -5.86 -3.23
C SER A 451 28.44 -4.90 -4.35
N TYR A 452 28.07 -3.67 -4.02
CA TYR A 452 27.70 -2.64 -5.01
C TYR A 452 28.28 -1.29 -4.63
N SER A 453 28.90 -0.60 -5.59
CA SER A 453 29.52 0.72 -5.46
C SER A 453 28.61 1.84 -6.00
N HIS A 454 28.79 3.07 -5.49
CA HIS A 454 28.07 4.31 -5.87
C HIS A 454 26.61 4.42 -5.40
N MET A 455 26.36 4.41 -4.09
CA MET A 455 25.08 4.86 -3.55
C MET A 455 24.99 6.38 -3.61
N CYS A 456 23.95 6.92 -4.25
CA CYS A 456 23.65 8.34 -4.21
C CYS A 456 23.24 8.73 -2.77
N SER A 457 23.59 9.93 -2.33
CA SER A 457 23.39 10.44 -0.96
C SER A 457 21.92 10.54 -0.49
N SER A 458 20.95 10.16 -1.33
CA SER A 458 19.50 10.29 -1.11
C SER A 458 18.71 8.97 -1.18
N VAL A 459 19.36 7.80 -1.09
CA VAL A 459 18.73 6.51 -1.41
C VAL A 459 18.78 5.51 -0.25
N HIS A 460 17.65 4.85 0.06
CA HIS A 460 17.55 3.73 0.99
C HIS A 460 17.65 2.40 0.23
N VAL A 461 18.47 1.46 0.72
CA VAL A 461 18.47 0.07 0.26
C VAL A 461 17.42 -0.69 1.05
N SER A 462 16.49 -1.34 0.37
CA SER A 462 15.53 -2.25 0.99
C SER A 462 15.69 -3.63 0.37
N THR A 463 16.46 -4.49 1.04
CA THR A 463 16.68 -5.88 0.65
C THR A 463 15.40 -6.68 0.85
N TYR A 464 14.91 -7.33 -0.21
CA TYR A 464 13.78 -8.24 -0.15
C TYR A 464 14.17 -9.58 -0.77
N ILE A 465 14.56 -10.52 0.09
CA ILE A 465 13.99 -11.87 0.21
C ILE A 465 14.52 -12.42 1.53
N VAL A 466 13.59 -12.68 2.45
CA VAL A 466 13.76 -13.09 3.85
C VAL A 466 14.33 -11.99 4.76
N ASN A 467 13.92 -12.05 6.02
CA ASN A 467 13.80 -10.97 6.97
C ASN A 467 15.10 -10.28 7.42
N SER A 468 14.87 -9.04 7.90
CA SER A 468 15.79 -8.08 8.51
C SER A 468 16.63 -7.24 7.53
N VAL A 469 16.01 -6.15 7.04
CA VAL A 469 16.79 -4.95 6.74
C VAL A 469 17.37 -4.48 8.07
N MET A 470 18.71 -4.45 8.22
CA MET A 470 19.30 -3.52 9.18
C MET A 470 18.97 -2.12 8.68
N GLU A 471 17.83 -1.60 9.11
CA GLU A 471 17.51 -0.20 8.87
C GLU A 471 18.60 0.63 9.58
N PRO A 472 19.22 1.60 8.90
CA PRO A 472 20.07 2.56 9.60
C PRO A 472 19.26 3.17 10.74
N ALA A 473 19.92 3.38 11.89
CA ALA A 473 19.30 3.99 13.05
C ALA A 473 18.48 5.20 12.62
N ARG A 474 17.18 5.21 12.94
CA ARG A 474 16.28 6.31 12.57
C ARG A 474 16.74 7.63 13.21
N VAL A 475 17.47 7.54 14.32
CA VAL A 475 18.10 8.68 15.00
C VAL A 475 19.61 8.47 15.12
N ILE A 476 20.35 9.50 14.74
CA ILE A 476 21.78 9.65 15.04
C ILE A 476 21.90 10.96 15.80
N PHE A 477 21.90 10.90 17.14
CA PHE A 477 21.81 12.07 18.02
C PHE A 477 22.98 13.04 17.84
N SER A 478 24.17 12.55 17.50
CA SER A 478 25.34 13.39 17.20
C SER A 478 25.17 14.28 15.96
N LYS A 479 24.21 13.96 15.07
CA LYS A 479 23.88 14.76 13.89
C LYS A 479 22.74 15.74 14.12
N LEU A 480 22.00 15.59 15.21
CA LEU A 480 20.93 16.53 15.56
C LEU A 480 21.52 17.80 16.14
N LYS A 481 20.84 18.92 15.87
CA LYS A 481 21.18 20.17 16.54
C LYS A 481 20.85 20.05 18.03
N ALA A 482 21.87 20.18 18.88
CA ALA A 482 21.68 20.21 20.32
C ALA A 482 20.87 21.44 20.74
N PHE A 483 20.06 21.30 21.80
CA PHE A 483 19.45 22.46 22.45
C PHE A 483 20.55 23.35 23.03
N PRO A 484 20.49 24.67 22.82
CA PRO A 484 21.51 25.58 23.35
C PRO A 484 21.48 25.59 24.88
N PRO A 485 22.59 25.81 25.59
CA PRO A 485 22.52 26.06 27.03
C PRO A 485 21.80 27.39 27.30
N ALA A 486 21.08 27.48 28.41
CA ALA A 486 20.51 28.76 28.86
C ALA A 486 21.63 29.74 29.26
N ILE A 487 21.58 30.97 28.74
CA ILE A 487 22.53 32.04 29.06
C ILE A 487 21.82 32.99 30.02
N GLU A 488 22.40 33.20 31.22
CA GLU A 488 21.79 34.03 32.28
C GLU A 488 20.35 33.63 32.62
N GLY A 489 20.05 32.33 32.50
CA GLY A 489 18.73 31.77 32.80
C GLY A 489 17.69 31.93 31.70
N LYS A 490 18.04 32.46 30.52
CA LYS A 490 17.15 32.62 29.37
C LYS A 490 17.53 31.71 28.19
N ILE A 491 16.54 31.29 27.39
CA ILE A 491 16.70 30.39 26.25
C ILE A 491 16.58 31.17 24.94
N GLU A 492 17.59 31.12 24.09
CA GLU A 492 17.57 31.82 22.79
C GLU A 492 16.49 31.20 21.86
N THR A 493 15.61 32.06 21.35
CA THR A 493 14.37 31.64 20.67
C THR A 493 14.65 30.87 19.38
N GLU A 494 15.51 31.39 18.52
CA GLU A 494 15.72 30.85 17.17
C GLU A 494 16.44 29.49 17.23
N GLU A 495 17.42 29.37 18.10
CA GLU A 495 18.20 28.15 18.31
C GLU A 495 17.35 27.06 18.97
N PHE A 496 16.47 27.40 19.90
CA PHE A 496 15.48 26.46 20.44
C PHE A 496 14.52 25.94 19.36
N LEU A 497 13.95 26.84 18.54
CA LEU A 497 13.01 26.45 17.48
C LEU A 497 13.68 25.58 16.42
N LYS A 498 14.95 25.86 16.07
CA LYS A 498 15.73 24.99 15.17
C LYS A 498 15.94 23.59 15.77
N ALA A 499 16.36 23.49 17.03
CA ALA A 499 16.56 22.21 17.70
C ALA A 499 15.25 21.40 17.82
N ALA A 500 14.13 22.07 18.16
CA ALA A 500 12.81 21.45 18.20
C ALA A 500 12.40 20.93 16.81
N ASN A 501 12.71 21.64 15.73
CA ASN A 501 12.39 21.21 14.37
C ASN A 501 13.19 19.96 13.96
N GLU A 502 14.46 19.83 14.34
CA GLU A 502 15.25 18.61 14.07
C GLU A 502 14.62 17.35 14.68
N ILE A 503 14.04 17.45 15.88
CA ILE A 503 13.30 16.34 16.50
C ILE A 503 12.05 15.98 15.67
N VAL A 504 11.35 16.98 15.14
CA VAL A 504 10.17 16.75 14.29
C VAL A 504 10.55 16.06 13.00
N GLU A 505 11.68 16.43 12.39
CA GLU A 505 12.23 15.75 11.21
C GLU A 505 12.51 14.27 11.50
N VAL A 506 13.05 13.95 12.68
CA VAL A 506 13.24 12.57 13.13
C VAL A 506 11.91 11.82 13.24
N ILE A 507 10.90 12.37 13.91
CA ILE A 507 9.60 11.70 14.06
C ILE A 507 8.92 11.49 12.70
N ARG A 508 9.10 12.40 11.75
CA ARG A 508 8.59 12.24 10.38
C ARG A 508 9.12 10.98 9.70
N THR A 509 10.31 10.51 10.08
CA THR A 509 10.88 9.25 9.57
C THR A 509 10.18 8.01 10.10
N PHE A 510 9.29 8.12 11.11
CA PHE A 510 8.57 6.97 11.67
C PHE A 510 7.40 6.50 10.80
N GLY A 511 7.07 7.27 9.76
CA GLY A 511 6.07 6.92 8.75
C GLY A 511 4.79 7.73 8.87
N THR A 512 3.87 7.49 7.94
CA THR A 512 2.64 8.29 7.77
C THR A 512 1.74 8.27 9.00
N LEU A 513 1.79 7.23 9.84
CA LEU A 513 1.03 7.16 11.10
C LEU A 513 1.42 8.24 12.12
N PHE A 514 2.62 8.82 12.02
CA PHE A 514 3.08 9.89 12.90
C PHE A 514 2.75 11.29 12.36
N THR A 515 2.10 11.40 11.19
CA THR A 515 1.72 12.68 10.56
C THR A 515 0.94 13.61 11.49
N PRO A 516 -0.04 13.13 12.31
CA PRO A 516 -0.73 14.02 13.25
C PRO A 516 0.21 14.67 14.27
N VAL A 517 1.18 13.91 14.80
CA VAL A 517 2.18 14.39 15.76
C VAL A 517 3.12 15.41 15.11
N VAL A 518 3.60 15.09 13.90
CA VAL A 518 4.47 15.97 13.11
C VAL A 518 3.76 17.28 12.79
N SER A 519 2.49 17.22 12.38
CA SER A 519 1.68 18.39 12.02
C SER A 519 1.45 19.31 13.22
N ASP A 520 1.11 18.75 14.39
CA ASP A 520 0.92 19.53 15.62
C ASP A 520 2.20 20.27 16.02
N MET A 521 3.32 19.55 16.15
CA MET A 521 4.60 20.14 16.54
C MET A 521 5.10 21.17 15.51
N SER A 522 5.06 20.84 14.22
CA SER A 522 5.46 21.77 13.15
C SER A 522 4.57 23.02 13.14
N GLY A 523 3.27 22.83 13.35
CA GLY A 523 2.30 23.92 13.47
C GLY A 523 2.67 24.86 14.60
N ASN A 524 2.94 24.33 15.79
CA ASN A 524 3.32 25.13 16.96
C ASN A 524 4.67 25.84 16.78
N ILE A 525 5.68 25.18 16.20
CA ILE A 525 6.97 25.81 15.84
C ILE A 525 6.74 26.98 14.87
N ASN A 526 5.93 26.79 13.82
CA ASN A 526 5.63 27.84 12.84
C ASN A 526 4.89 29.02 13.45
N LYS A 527 3.99 28.78 14.41
CA LYS A 527 3.29 29.86 15.14
C LYS A 527 4.29 30.69 15.96
N LEU A 528 5.16 30.03 16.71
CA LEU A 528 6.20 30.70 17.52
C LEU A 528 7.18 31.50 16.65
N ARG A 529 7.62 30.91 15.53
CA ARG A 529 8.50 31.60 14.57
C ARG A 529 7.85 32.85 14.02
N LYS A 530 6.57 32.79 13.62
CA LYS A 530 5.82 33.96 13.15
C LYS A 530 5.70 35.06 14.21
N SER A 531 5.57 34.72 15.48
CA SER A 531 5.56 35.72 16.57
C SER A 531 6.94 36.33 16.76
N TYR A 532 8.00 35.50 16.75
CA TYR A 532 9.38 35.94 16.86
C TYR A 532 9.80 36.88 15.71
N GLU A 533 9.48 36.55 14.46
CA GLU A 533 9.84 37.35 13.28
C GLU A 533 9.22 38.75 13.27
N LYS A 534 8.11 38.97 13.97
CA LYS A 534 7.46 40.29 14.06
C LYS A 534 8.20 41.27 14.97
N ASP A 535 8.86 40.76 16.01
CA ASP A 535 9.46 41.54 17.09
C ASP A 535 10.83 40.96 17.50
N CYS A 536 11.66 40.58 16.52
CA CYS A 536 12.90 39.83 16.73
C CYS A 536 13.90 40.55 17.66
N ASP A 537 13.99 41.87 17.58
CA ASP A 537 14.84 42.70 18.44
C ASP A 537 14.43 42.65 19.92
N LYS A 538 13.15 42.35 20.20
CA LYS A 538 12.57 42.32 21.55
C LYS A 538 12.36 40.91 22.09
N CYS A 539 12.37 39.90 21.21
CA CYS A 539 12.02 38.52 21.53
C CYS A 539 13.21 37.55 21.36
N LYS A 540 14.43 38.05 21.59
CA LYS A 540 15.67 37.25 21.49
C LYS A 540 15.61 35.96 22.29
N TYR A 541 14.96 35.99 23.46
CA TYR A 541 14.78 34.82 24.31
C TYR A 541 13.30 34.40 24.41
N LEU A 542 13.04 33.11 24.63
CA LEU A 542 11.67 32.57 24.75
C LEU A 542 10.89 33.23 25.89
N GLU A 543 11.59 33.55 26.99
CA GLU A 543 11.03 34.28 28.11
C GLU A 543 10.52 35.66 27.68
N ASP A 544 11.30 36.38 26.86
CA ASP A 544 10.92 37.70 26.37
C ASP A 544 9.77 37.59 25.36
N LEU A 545 9.78 36.57 24.49
CA LEU A 545 8.68 36.28 23.56
C LEU A 545 7.36 36.08 24.30
N ILE A 546 7.36 35.29 25.37
CA ILE A 546 6.16 35.05 26.18
C ILE A 546 5.76 36.31 26.95
N VAL A 547 6.68 36.99 27.62
CA VAL A 547 6.35 38.21 28.37
C VAL A 547 5.77 39.29 27.46
N PHE A 548 6.31 39.44 26.25
CA PHE A 548 5.88 40.45 25.29
C PHE A 548 4.52 40.13 24.65
N HIS A 549 4.23 38.85 24.37
CA HIS A 549 2.98 38.44 23.71
C HIS A 549 1.86 38.00 24.66
N ALA A 550 2.15 37.57 25.89
CA ALA A 550 1.16 37.09 26.85
C ALA A 550 0.08 38.12 27.22
N LYS A 551 0.33 39.42 27.00
CA LYS A 551 -0.66 40.50 27.16
C LYS A 551 -1.43 40.85 25.88
N LYS A 552 -1.04 40.30 24.72
CA LYS A 552 -1.55 40.66 23.40
C LYS A 552 -2.41 39.57 22.76
N ASP A 553 -2.00 38.30 22.86
CA ASP A 553 -2.78 37.14 22.41
C ASP A 553 -2.39 35.85 23.15
N ASN A 554 -3.35 34.94 23.33
CA ASN A 554 -3.07 33.60 23.87
C ASN A 554 -2.40 32.68 22.83
N PHE A 555 -2.39 33.08 21.56
CA PHE A 555 -1.93 32.27 20.43
C PHE A 555 -0.46 31.83 20.55
N THR A 556 0.41 32.75 20.97
CA THR A 556 1.85 32.46 21.13
C THR A 556 2.11 31.56 22.34
N ALA A 557 1.40 31.83 23.45
CA ALA A 557 1.49 31.03 24.68
C ALA A 557 0.98 29.61 24.48
N ASP A 558 -0.15 29.44 23.78
CA ASP A 558 -0.73 28.14 23.44
C ASP A 558 0.22 27.31 22.59
N ALA A 559 0.83 27.93 21.58
CA ALA A 559 1.81 27.27 20.72
C ALA A 559 3.02 26.76 21.53
N LEU A 560 3.54 27.58 22.45
CA LEU A 560 4.65 27.16 23.33
C LEU A 560 4.24 26.04 24.28
N LEU A 561 3.05 26.13 24.87
CA LEU A 561 2.53 25.12 25.79
C LEU A 561 2.41 23.75 25.11
N TRP A 562 1.79 23.70 23.93
CA TRP A 562 1.63 22.44 23.19
C TRP A 562 2.95 21.89 22.66
N LEU A 563 3.84 22.75 22.15
CA LEU A 563 5.19 22.33 21.75
C LEU A 563 5.97 21.76 22.95
N LYS A 564 5.93 22.42 24.12
CA LYS A 564 6.55 21.96 25.36
C LYS A 564 6.03 20.59 25.77
N ARG A 565 4.71 20.38 25.74
CA ARG A 565 4.11 19.08 26.06
C ARG A 565 4.54 17.97 25.08
N GLY A 566 4.59 18.26 23.78
CA GLY A 566 5.11 17.33 22.77
C GLY A 566 6.58 16.96 22.98
N LEU A 567 7.44 17.94 23.24
CA LEU A 567 8.85 17.72 23.56
C LEU A 567 9.03 16.96 24.88
N GLN A 568 8.14 17.16 25.86
CA GLN A 568 8.18 16.46 27.15
C GLN A 568 7.84 14.97 27.00
N LEU A 569 6.89 14.60 26.13
CA LEU A 569 6.67 13.20 25.74
C LEU A 569 7.98 12.59 25.20
N ILE A 570 8.62 13.26 24.25
CA ILE A 570 9.81 12.75 23.56
C ILE A 570 10.99 12.61 24.52
N CYS A 571 11.22 13.63 25.36
CA CYS A 571 12.26 13.60 26.39
C CYS A 571 12.05 12.41 27.33
N THR A 572 10.83 12.23 27.83
CA THR A 572 10.48 11.14 28.75
C THR A 572 10.60 9.76 28.07
N PHE A 573 10.23 9.65 26.80
CA PHE A 573 10.39 8.42 26.03
C PHE A 573 11.86 8.01 25.87
N PHE A 574 12.74 8.95 25.51
CA PHE A 574 14.17 8.65 25.38
C PHE A 574 14.85 8.46 26.74
N GLU A 575 14.41 9.13 27.80
CA GLU A 575 14.85 8.82 29.18
C GLU A 575 14.48 7.40 29.59
N ASN A 576 13.27 6.95 29.25
CA ASN A 576 12.88 5.57 29.50
C ASN A 576 13.82 4.60 28.79
N ILE A 577 14.14 4.85 27.51
CA ILE A 577 15.08 4.00 26.76
C ILE A 577 16.48 4.07 27.39
N TYR A 578 16.96 5.26 27.74
CA TYR A 578 18.29 5.47 28.31
C TYR A 578 18.48 4.73 29.64
N ASN A 579 17.44 4.71 30.48
CA ASN A 579 17.46 4.07 31.79
C ASN A 579 17.05 2.58 31.75
N ASP A 580 16.72 2.03 30.58
CA ASP A 580 16.37 0.62 30.41
C ASP A 580 17.63 -0.26 30.43
N VAL A 581 17.98 -0.71 31.64
CA VAL A 581 19.13 -1.58 31.92
C VAL A 581 19.01 -2.93 31.19
N GLU A 582 17.79 -3.42 30.95
CA GLU A 582 17.53 -4.69 30.27
C GLU A 582 17.73 -4.59 28.74
N GLN A 583 17.89 -3.37 28.22
CA GLN A 583 18.05 -3.07 26.79
C GLN A 583 16.96 -3.72 25.93
N THR A 584 15.71 -3.64 26.40
CA THR A 584 14.54 -4.24 25.79
C THR A 584 14.38 -3.77 24.33
N GLN A 585 14.27 -4.72 23.40
CA GLN A 585 14.12 -4.40 21.98
C GLN A 585 12.74 -3.81 21.65
N ALA A 586 11.69 -4.30 22.29
CA ALA A 586 10.33 -3.78 22.13
C ALA A 586 10.12 -2.51 22.97
N ILE A 587 10.31 -1.34 22.36
CA ILE A 587 10.23 -0.05 23.08
C ILE A 587 8.81 0.52 23.22
N LYS A 588 7.78 -0.25 22.83
CA LYS A 588 6.36 0.09 23.00
C LYS A 588 6.03 0.55 24.42
N LYS A 589 6.44 -0.22 25.44
CA LYS A 589 6.16 0.10 26.85
C LYS A 589 6.78 1.43 27.29
N HIS A 590 7.96 1.74 26.76
CA HIS A 590 8.68 3.00 27.04
C HIS A 590 7.88 4.20 26.54
N LEU A 591 7.30 4.10 25.34
CA LEU A 591 6.45 5.17 24.78
C LEU A 591 5.10 5.27 25.51
N GLN A 592 4.50 4.13 25.85
CA GLN A 592 3.25 4.07 26.61
C GLN A 592 3.37 4.80 27.94
N ASP A 593 4.38 4.44 28.72
CA ASP A 593 4.65 5.09 30.01
C ASP A 593 4.97 6.58 29.86
N ALA A 594 5.76 6.95 28.84
CA ALA A 594 6.04 8.36 28.57
C ALA A 594 4.77 9.15 28.24
N TYR A 595 3.84 8.57 27.48
CA TYR A 595 2.56 9.20 27.14
C TYR A 595 1.64 9.36 28.34
N GLU A 596 1.53 8.33 29.17
CA GLU A 596 0.72 8.35 30.38
C GLU A 596 1.17 9.44 31.35
N ARG A 597 2.48 9.65 31.49
CA ARG A 597 3.06 10.67 32.37
C ARG A 597 3.05 12.10 31.80
N THR A 598 2.75 12.29 30.51
CA THR A 598 2.91 13.60 29.86
C THR A 598 1.65 14.10 29.15
N LEU A 599 1.30 13.56 27.98
CA LEU A 599 0.23 14.09 27.13
C LEU A 599 -1.16 13.56 27.45
N ARG A 600 -1.27 12.35 28.01
CA ARG A 600 -2.56 11.71 28.30
C ARG A 600 -3.55 12.62 29.05
N PRO A 601 -3.16 13.37 30.11
CA PRO A 601 -4.09 14.23 30.84
C PRO A 601 -4.72 15.34 30.01
N TYR A 602 -4.14 15.69 28.86
CA TYR A 602 -4.54 16.82 28.03
C TYR A 602 -5.24 16.41 26.73
N HIS A 603 -5.33 15.11 26.44
CA HIS A 603 -5.94 14.58 25.24
C HIS A 603 -7.38 14.10 25.52
N GLY A 604 -8.34 14.48 24.66
CA GLY A 604 -9.68 13.90 24.68
C GLY A 604 -9.70 12.42 24.28
N PHE A 605 -10.83 11.73 24.51
CA PHE A 605 -11.01 10.30 24.29
C PHE A 605 -10.55 9.84 22.89
N ILE A 606 -10.90 10.59 21.84
CA ILE A 606 -10.54 10.27 20.44
C ILE A 606 -9.01 10.23 20.24
N VAL A 607 -8.30 11.22 20.78
CA VAL A 607 -6.84 11.30 20.65
C VAL A 607 -6.15 10.23 21.52
N GLN A 608 -6.70 9.95 22.70
CA GLN A 608 -6.24 8.84 23.56
C GLN A 608 -6.45 7.45 22.92
N THR A 609 -7.42 7.29 22.03
CA THR A 609 -7.61 6.04 21.28
C THR A 609 -6.64 5.96 20.10
N THR A 610 -6.41 7.07 19.40
CA THR A 610 -5.48 7.14 18.24
C THR A 610 -4.02 6.83 18.64
N ILE A 611 -3.55 7.35 19.77
CA ILE A 611 -2.17 7.11 20.24
C ILE A 611 -1.90 5.62 20.56
N LYS A 612 -2.93 4.82 20.87
CA LYS A 612 -2.78 3.38 21.14
C LYS A 612 -2.32 2.60 19.91
N ILE A 613 -2.64 3.11 18.72
CA ILE A 613 -2.21 2.56 17.43
C ILE A 613 -0.71 2.80 17.25
N ILE A 614 -0.23 4.03 17.53
CA ILE A 614 1.18 4.42 17.40
C ILE A 614 2.12 3.51 18.21
N TYR A 615 1.67 3.00 19.36
CA TYR A 615 2.44 2.08 20.20
C TYR A 615 2.89 0.79 19.51
N ASN A 616 2.08 0.26 18.59
CA ASN A 616 2.39 -0.99 17.89
C ASN A 616 3.29 -0.77 16.67
N TRP A 617 3.46 0.48 16.24
CA TRP A 617 4.19 0.88 15.03
C TRP A 617 5.46 1.69 15.32
N ILE A 618 5.79 1.88 16.61
CA ILE A 618 7.07 2.46 17.01
C ILE A 618 8.21 1.50 16.59
N PRO A 619 9.31 1.98 15.99
CA PRO A 619 10.47 1.15 15.67
C PRO A 619 10.99 0.43 16.93
N THR A 620 11.62 -0.72 16.76
CA THR A 620 12.37 -1.38 17.85
C THR A 620 13.56 -0.53 18.31
N ARG A 621 14.13 -0.84 19.49
CA ARG A 621 15.31 -0.16 20.02
C ARG A 621 16.43 -0.06 18.98
N SER A 622 16.75 -1.20 18.37
CA SER A 622 17.81 -1.29 17.36
C SER A 622 17.50 -0.51 16.08
N GLN A 623 16.24 -0.49 15.63
CA GLN A 623 15.82 0.35 14.50
C GLN A 623 15.85 1.84 14.83
N LEU A 624 15.53 2.22 16.07
CA LEU A 624 15.44 3.60 16.48
C LEU A 624 16.82 4.23 16.73
N ILE A 625 17.62 3.61 17.61
CA ILE A 625 18.90 4.15 18.09
C ILE A 625 20.12 3.33 17.65
N GLY A 626 19.94 2.39 16.72
CA GLY A 626 21.04 1.61 16.13
C GLY A 626 21.49 0.44 17.00
N GLN A 627 22.53 -0.24 16.50
CA GLN A 627 23.21 -1.37 17.15
C GLN A 627 24.73 -1.13 17.15
N GLY A 628 25.45 -1.83 18.03
CA GLY A 628 26.92 -1.77 18.10
C GLY A 628 27.44 -0.33 18.31
N PRO A 629 28.45 0.12 17.54
CA PRO A 629 29.06 1.44 17.75
C PRO A 629 28.07 2.62 17.65
N ILE A 630 27.07 2.52 16.78
CA ILE A 630 26.05 3.58 16.62
C ILE A 630 25.16 3.67 17.87
N HIS A 631 24.83 2.51 18.45
CA HIS A 631 24.07 2.46 19.69
C HIS A 631 24.85 3.12 20.83
N GLU A 632 26.12 2.75 20.99
CA GLU A 632 27.01 3.31 22.02
C GLU A 632 27.17 4.82 21.85
N GLU A 633 27.40 5.29 20.63
CA GLU A 633 27.48 6.73 20.32
C GLU A 633 26.18 7.45 20.70
N ASN A 634 25.02 6.93 20.29
CA ASN A 634 23.73 7.52 20.63
C ASN A 634 23.50 7.56 22.15
N MET A 635 23.83 6.48 22.87
CA MET A 635 23.71 6.43 24.33
C MET A 635 24.63 7.44 25.01
N ASN A 636 25.85 7.62 24.52
CA ASN A 636 26.79 8.62 25.03
C ASN A 636 26.30 10.06 24.78
N VAL A 637 25.71 10.36 23.61
CA VAL A 637 25.17 11.70 23.35
C VAL A 637 23.92 11.97 24.19
N LEU A 638 23.07 10.96 24.39
CA LEU A 638 21.86 11.06 25.21
C LEU A 638 22.16 11.47 26.66
N SER A 639 23.32 11.07 27.22
CA SER A 639 23.69 11.42 28.60
C SER A 639 23.84 12.92 28.83
N SER A 640 24.17 13.70 27.80
CA SER A 640 24.17 15.18 27.86
C SER A 640 22.93 15.81 27.23
N TYR A 641 22.36 15.19 26.20
CA TYR A 641 21.23 15.77 25.46
C TYR A 641 19.94 15.81 26.30
N LEU A 642 19.62 14.72 27.01
CA LEU A 642 18.38 14.61 27.78
C LEU A 642 18.35 15.57 28.99
N PRO A 643 19.41 15.70 29.80
CA PRO A 643 19.42 16.67 30.91
C PRO A 643 19.21 18.12 30.45
N THR A 644 19.85 18.53 29.35
CA THR A 644 19.67 19.90 28.81
C THR A 644 18.25 20.14 28.32
N LEU A 645 17.67 19.20 27.57
CA LEU A 645 16.27 19.29 27.15
C LEU A 645 15.33 19.33 28.36
N ARG A 646 15.57 18.49 29.37
CA ARG A 646 14.76 18.46 30.59
C ARG A 646 14.83 19.78 31.37
N ASP A 647 16.01 20.39 31.49
CA ASP A 647 16.17 21.71 32.13
C ASP A 647 15.35 22.78 31.39
N HIS A 648 15.42 22.82 30.06
CA HIS A 648 14.59 23.72 29.25
C HIS A 648 13.10 23.51 29.48
N LEU A 649 12.63 22.26 29.43
CA LEU A 649 11.22 21.95 29.63
C LEU A 649 10.74 22.38 31.03
N ASN A 650 11.56 22.21 32.06
CA ASN A 650 11.26 22.65 33.42
C ASN A 650 11.19 24.17 33.54
N ARG A 651 12.10 24.90 32.88
CA ARG A 651 12.08 26.37 32.81
C ARG A 651 10.82 26.89 32.11
N LEU A 652 10.49 26.32 30.96
CA LEU A 652 9.29 26.70 30.20
C LEU A 652 8.02 26.37 31.00
N ASP A 653 7.98 25.24 31.71
CA ASP A 653 6.88 24.90 32.60
C ASP A 653 6.73 25.92 33.75
N ALA A 654 7.83 26.29 34.41
CA ALA A 654 7.83 27.31 35.47
C ALA A 654 7.39 28.69 34.95
N LEU A 655 7.85 29.08 33.75
CA LEU A 655 7.47 30.32 33.09
C LEU A 655 5.96 30.33 32.78
N LEU A 656 5.45 29.28 32.13
CA LEU A 656 4.02 29.19 31.80
C LEU A 656 3.15 29.24 33.07
N LYS A 657 3.54 28.54 34.15
CA LYS A 657 2.86 28.61 35.46
C LYS A 657 2.91 30.01 36.08
N GLN A 658 4.06 30.67 36.05
CA GLN A 658 4.24 32.02 36.60
C GLN A 658 3.26 33.01 35.98
N TYR A 659 2.98 32.87 34.68
CA TYR A 659 2.05 33.72 33.93
C TYR A 659 0.62 33.15 33.84
N LYS A 660 0.32 32.01 34.49
CA LYS A 660 -0.99 31.32 34.43
C LYS A 660 -1.41 30.93 33.01
N LEU A 661 -0.44 30.48 32.22
CA LEU A 661 -0.57 30.04 30.82
C LEU A 661 -0.39 28.52 30.67
N ASP A 662 -0.41 27.77 31.77
CA ASP A 662 -0.21 26.32 31.81
C ASP A 662 -1.51 25.51 31.67
N ASP A 663 -2.67 26.20 31.72
CA ASP A 663 -3.99 25.60 31.75
C ASP A 663 -4.69 25.68 30.37
N ASN A 664 -4.94 24.53 29.74
CA ASN A 664 -5.75 24.42 28.52
C ASN A 664 -6.79 23.32 28.75
N LYS A 665 -7.92 23.67 29.38
CA LYS A 665 -9.02 22.75 29.65
C LYS A 665 -9.62 22.23 28.34
N GLN A 666 -9.27 21.01 27.94
CA GLN A 666 -10.28 20.06 27.45
C GLN A 666 -10.73 19.21 28.64
N LEU A 667 -11.39 19.85 29.61
CA LEU A 667 -12.25 19.14 30.55
C LEU A 667 -13.53 18.82 29.80
N MET A 668 -13.76 17.53 29.56
CA MET A 668 -15.05 16.89 29.25
C MET A 668 -16.22 17.86 29.03
N GLN A 669 -16.40 18.28 27.78
CA GLN A 669 -17.72 18.60 27.26
C GLN A 669 -18.02 17.57 26.17
N ASP A 670 -18.47 16.40 26.62
CA ASP A 670 -19.53 15.72 25.91
C ASP A 670 -20.64 16.76 25.72
N THR A 671 -20.83 17.17 24.47
CA THR A 671 -21.97 17.97 24.09
C THR A 671 -23.19 17.16 24.45
N THR A 672 -23.81 17.57 25.54
CA THR A 672 -25.12 17.14 25.95
C THR A 672 -26.03 17.32 24.75
N LEU A 673 -26.60 16.22 24.26
CA LEU A 673 -27.83 16.22 23.48
C LEU A 673 -28.84 17.10 24.23
N LYS A 674 -29.00 18.34 23.77
CA LYS A 674 -30.14 19.19 24.07
C LYS A 674 -30.65 19.75 22.76
N HIS A 675 -31.77 19.14 22.38
CA HIS A 675 -32.75 19.46 21.34
C HIS A 675 -32.42 19.06 19.92
#